data_AF-A0A949WS63-F1
#
_entry.id   AF-A0A949WS63-F1
#
_cell.length_a   1.000
_cell.length_b   1.000
_cell.length_c   1.000
_cell.angle_alpha   90.00
_cell.angle_beta   90.00
_cell.angle_gamma   90.00
#
_symmetry.space_group_name_H-M   'P 1'
#
loop_
_entity.id
_entity.type
_entity.pdbx_description
1 polymer ?
#
loop_
_entity_poly.entity_id
_entity_poly.type
_entity_poly.pdbx_seq_one_letter_code
_entity_poly.pdbx_strand_id
1 'polypeptide(L)'
;MTKNKTMLSVLSTTAITGLMVAAVNSTVFAKATAIAVNSNDGKVYEYQYDALKTSATAQVIKGSSDPDAKLYNDFIQRKTSIKAFYDDVKKSHVDFDAISKEAANASAKGVSFSLNSFIEATTTPTTTITTIPVSVDGSGNLIVNGQVVTSNIDMTSIKCSNPIDTVSTLVTFKLTVSNPQNYTVTLKGKTALLDSSTGTFSVYIDGNVSVSDIKVSDFTVNEKSSLTKPTVKSVVVIDSETIRVSFSKVVDYTYASNIANYKLTDSQGVDITNHIKRIYSSSGESDTSNTDTYYIKMNKFNPNNANEDWRLTNSKYILAIKNIIDTEDVPNAMDDYTSYLNVNDTKAPVGTGIYANLRAISTGRDKVVVYFSEDMDAASLTNTDNYKCTNGEGDTISLPADATITVGGDNKSVIIEFPTIYHVKTTGKTSGGSSLDITSLIVSNVKDVAGNVLDTVSYSNNDKIDKPYAGTNVVNNSVKVYYDGDDLKLDITFTRALDTVNVSDFAFGGVQPSNATLNGSKLTLIFKDGAPATAAEIAAHPIAYVNGKNNSNPTKIDIIKSQGQNAKLAINATTTTDETGARVSINADGSPATLSTAQSTVYDYQADPKTASNYWSAIKAANGGEVFLTFDTPLDPNSGIKTDDFTFTGSNGTDILADSVTVSGNTVVFKFNATNKNYAAFTSYVDVRAKSSVSLRTLKDVDGNNACYVPSNDDIKKRTITISQ
;
A
#
# COMPACT_ATOMS: atom_id res chain seq x y z
N MET A 1 26.07 17.49 23.51
CA MET A 1 25.51 18.02 22.24
C MET A 1 25.41 16.86 21.27
N THR A 2 24.21 16.65 20.69
CA THR A 2 23.86 15.78 19.53
C THR A 2 24.22 14.29 19.63
N LYS A 3 23.38 13.29 19.33
CA LYS A 3 22.07 13.14 18.69
C LYS A 3 21.63 11.70 19.03
N ASN A 4 20.36 11.50 19.38
CA ASN A 4 19.58 10.29 19.06
C ASN A 4 18.11 10.57 19.41
N LYS A 5 17.44 11.28 18.50
CA LYS A 5 15.98 11.47 18.48
C LYS A 5 15.48 10.87 17.16
N THR A 6 15.18 9.58 17.18
CA THR A 6 14.46 8.86 16.12
C THR A 6 13.74 7.67 16.77
N MET A 7 12.65 7.96 17.48
CA MET A 7 11.59 7.01 17.86
C MET A 7 10.49 7.82 18.56
N LEU A 8 9.67 8.56 17.82
CA LEU A 8 8.41 9.15 18.33
C LEU A 8 7.50 9.73 17.23
N SER A 9 7.59 9.21 16.00
CA SER A 9 6.68 9.60 14.90
C SER A 9 5.65 8.53 14.51
N VAL A 10 5.41 7.53 15.38
CA VAL A 10 4.37 6.51 15.15
C VAL A 10 3.50 6.38 16.40
N LEU A 11 2.78 7.46 16.70
CA LEU A 11 1.50 7.42 17.38
C LEU A 11 0.60 8.35 16.58
N SER A 12 0.25 7.89 15.38
CA SER A 12 -0.79 8.53 14.59
C SER A 12 -2.07 8.52 15.42
N THR A 13 -2.85 9.57 15.29
CA THR A 13 -4.15 9.78 15.96
C THR A 13 -5.10 8.58 15.82
N THR A 14 -4.85 7.71 14.83
CA THR A 14 -5.50 6.41 14.60
C THR A 14 -5.27 5.38 15.72
N ALA A 15 -4.14 5.41 16.42
CA ALA A 15 -3.89 4.53 17.58
C ALA A 15 -4.69 4.95 18.82
N ILE A 16 -5.11 6.21 18.91
CA ILE A 16 -5.99 6.71 19.97
C ILE A 16 -7.46 6.44 19.64
N THR A 17 -7.84 6.42 18.35
CA THR A 17 -9.15 5.90 17.92
C THR A 17 -9.22 4.37 18.08
N GLY A 18 -8.11 3.66 17.85
CA GLY A 18 -7.96 2.23 18.10
C GLY A 18 -8.02 1.84 19.58
N LEU A 19 -7.59 2.72 20.50
CA LEU A 19 -7.78 2.48 21.93
C LEU A 19 -9.26 2.51 22.35
N MET A 20 -10.11 3.26 21.65
CA MET A 20 -11.56 3.24 21.93
C MET A 20 -12.25 2.03 21.33
N VAL A 21 -11.90 1.60 20.11
CA VAL A 21 -12.49 0.40 19.47
C VAL A 21 -12.06 -0.90 20.19
N ALA A 22 -10.84 -0.96 20.71
CA ALA A 22 -10.39 -2.08 21.54
C ALA A 22 -11.01 -2.07 22.96
N ALA A 23 -11.38 -0.89 23.50
CA ALA A 23 -11.99 -0.77 24.82
C ALA A 23 -13.50 -1.07 24.86
N VAL A 24 -14.20 -1.13 23.72
CA VAL A 24 -15.66 -1.39 23.69
C VAL A 24 -16.05 -2.88 23.63
N ASN A 25 -15.13 -3.82 23.43
CA ASN A 25 -15.45 -5.25 23.28
C ASN A 25 -15.14 -6.16 24.48
N SER A 26 -14.76 -5.63 25.66
CA SER A 26 -14.60 -6.45 26.88
C SER A 26 -15.87 -6.46 27.75
N THR A 27 -16.22 -7.63 28.28
CA THR A 27 -17.55 -7.95 28.84
C THR A 27 -17.62 -7.98 30.37
N VAL A 28 -16.75 -7.31 31.13
CA VAL A 28 -16.73 -7.45 32.61
C VAL A 28 -16.44 -6.11 33.33
N PHE A 29 -17.51 -5.56 33.93
CA PHE A 29 -17.68 -4.54 35.00
C PHE A 29 -17.03 -3.12 34.87
N ALA A 30 -17.86 -2.09 35.12
CA ALA A 30 -17.68 -0.64 34.88
C ALA A 30 -16.63 0.06 35.83
N LYS A 31 -16.20 1.34 35.72
CA LYS A 31 -17.05 2.55 35.74
C LYS A 31 -16.39 3.92 35.35
N ALA A 32 -15.79 4.07 34.18
CA ALA A 32 -15.83 5.41 33.56
C ALA A 32 -17.27 5.62 33.06
N THR A 33 -18.08 6.36 33.81
CA THR A 33 -19.53 6.46 33.52
C THR A 33 -19.86 7.59 32.55
N ALA A 34 -18.97 8.57 32.43
CA ALA A 34 -19.07 9.61 31.42
C ALA A 34 -17.70 10.04 30.89
N ILE A 35 -17.71 10.63 29.70
CA ILE A 35 -16.56 11.25 29.07
C ILE A 35 -16.85 12.74 28.83
N ALA A 36 -15.91 13.59 29.25
CA ALA A 36 -15.97 15.03 29.03
C ALA A 36 -15.03 15.42 27.89
N VAL A 37 -15.51 16.21 26.92
CA VAL A 37 -14.76 16.67 25.75
C VAL A 37 -14.76 18.18 25.65
N ASN A 38 -13.64 18.74 25.19
CA ASN A 38 -13.59 20.14 24.79
C ASN A 38 -14.27 20.29 23.42
N SER A 39 -14.91 21.44 23.19
CA SER A 39 -15.50 21.79 21.91
C SER A 39 -14.95 23.08 21.32
N ASN A 40 -15.20 23.28 20.01
CA ASN A 40 -14.80 24.47 19.26
C ASN A 40 -15.45 25.77 19.80
N ASP A 41 -16.56 25.66 20.54
CA ASP A 41 -17.22 26.80 21.18
C ASP A 41 -16.63 27.17 22.56
N GLY A 42 -15.54 26.51 22.97
CA GLY A 42 -14.87 26.74 24.24
C GLY A 42 -15.55 26.12 25.46
N LYS A 43 -16.62 25.33 25.28
CA LYS A 43 -17.32 24.64 26.37
C LYS A 43 -16.88 23.19 26.51
N VAL A 44 -17.24 22.58 27.64
CA VAL A 44 -16.99 21.16 27.94
C VAL A 44 -18.32 20.41 27.97
N TYR A 45 -18.44 19.40 27.11
CA TYR A 45 -19.63 18.57 26.99
C TYR A 45 -19.37 17.18 27.58
N GLU A 46 -20.34 16.64 28.31
CA GLU A 46 -20.24 15.35 28.95
C GLU A 46 -21.25 14.35 28.40
N TYR A 47 -20.75 13.18 28.01
CA TYR A 47 -21.53 12.10 27.40
C TYR A 47 -21.49 10.86 28.29
N GLN A 48 -22.65 10.27 28.55
CA GLN A 48 -22.73 9.00 29.28
C GLN A 48 -22.11 7.88 28.44
N TYR A 49 -21.19 7.14 29.03
CA TYR A 49 -20.31 6.22 28.31
C TYR A 49 -21.08 5.08 27.64
N ASP A 50 -22.04 4.46 28.35
CA ASP A 50 -22.84 3.35 27.81
C ASP A 50 -23.79 3.77 26.68
N ALA A 51 -24.38 4.96 26.81
CA ALA A 51 -25.24 5.53 25.78
C ALA A 51 -24.41 5.88 24.53
N LEU A 52 -23.23 6.46 24.73
CA LEU A 52 -22.31 6.80 23.66
C LEU A 52 -21.79 5.53 22.94
N LYS A 53 -21.50 4.46 23.69
CA LYS A 53 -21.09 3.15 23.15
C LYS A 53 -22.19 2.52 22.29
N THR A 54 -23.42 2.51 22.81
CA THR A 54 -24.59 2.01 22.07
C THR A 54 -24.76 2.79 20.76
N SER A 55 -24.63 4.12 20.84
CA SER A 55 -24.76 5.00 19.69
C SER A 55 -23.63 4.83 18.66
N ALA A 56 -22.39 4.64 19.12
CA ALA A 56 -21.25 4.32 18.25
C ALA A 56 -21.45 2.99 17.51
N THR A 57 -21.98 1.99 18.22
CA THR A 57 -22.28 0.67 17.64
C THR A 57 -23.35 0.78 16.56
N ALA A 58 -24.41 1.56 16.82
CA ALA A 58 -25.43 1.86 15.81
C ALA A 58 -24.82 2.57 14.59
N GLN A 59 -23.93 3.55 14.79
CA GLN A 59 -23.26 4.24 13.70
C GLN A 59 -22.43 3.28 12.82
N VAL A 60 -21.69 2.35 13.43
CA VAL A 60 -20.85 1.38 12.71
C VAL A 60 -21.69 0.33 11.96
N ILE A 61 -22.76 -0.18 12.59
CA ILE A 61 -23.57 -1.26 12.03
C ILE A 61 -24.60 -0.74 11.03
N LYS A 62 -25.25 0.38 11.34
CA LYS A 62 -26.44 0.89 10.62
C LYS A 62 -26.18 2.22 9.89
N GLY A 63 -25.03 2.84 10.10
CA GLY A 63 -24.63 4.10 9.46
C GLY A 63 -24.95 5.34 10.28
N SER A 64 -24.37 6.48 9.88
CA SER A 64 -24.51 7.77 10.58
C SER A 64 -25.91 8.37 10.53
N SER A 65 -26.77 7.92 9.61
CA SER A 65 -28.16 8.36 9.50
C SER A 65 -29.12 7.62 10.45
N ASP A 66 -28.65 6.58 11.15
CA ASP A 66 -29.48 5.83 12.08
C ASP A 66 -29.89 6.70 13.28
N PRO A 67 -31.17 6.71 13.69
CA PRO A 67 -31.62 7.48 14.84
C PRO A 67 -30.87 7.18 16.13
N ASP A 68 -30.42 5.93 16.32
CA ASP A 68 -29.67 5.52 17.50
C ASP A 68 -28.21 6.02 17.45
N ALA A 69 -27.71 6.46 16.29
CA ALA A 69 -26.34 6.98 16.09
C ALA A 69 -26.16 8.46 16.46
N LYS A 70 -27.25 9.19 16.75
CA LYS A 70 -27.23 10.65 16.96
C LYS A 70 -26.31 11.11 18.09
N LEU A 71 -26.26 10.39 19.21
CA LEU A 71 -25.41 10.75 20.35
C LEU A 71 -23.93 10.67 20.01
N TYR A 72 -23.53 9.65 19.25
CA TYR A 72 -22.16 9.49 18.79
C TYR A 72 -21.79 10.49 17.70
N ASN A 73 -22.71 10.79 16.79
CA ASN A 73 -22.49 11.84 15.78
C ASN A 73 -22.25 13.21 16.42
N ASP A 74 -23.08 13.61 17.41
CA ASP A 74 -22.87 14.86 18.15
C ASP A 74 -21.55 14.85 18.93
N PHE A 75 -21.19 13.73 19.55
CA PHE A 75 -19.90 13.56 20.23
C PHE A 75 -18.72 13.80 19.28
N ILE A 76 -18.72 13.20 18.09
CA ILE A 76 -17.64 13.39 17.11
C ILE A 76 -17.63 14.82 16.59
N GLN A 77 -18.79 15.42 16.34
CA GLN A 77 -18.89 16.79 15.85
C GLN A 77 -18.37 17.82 16.87
N ARG A 78 -18.66 17.63 18.16
CA ARG A 78 -18.25 18.57 19.20
C ARG A 78 -16.83 18.35 19.69
N LYS A 79 -16.31 17.12 19.65
CA LYS A 79 -15.02 16.78 20.25
C LYS A 79 -13.85 17.36 19.46
N THR A 80 -13.16 18.32 20.07
CA THR A 80 -11.81 18.73 19.65
C THR A 80 -10.73 17.93 20.37
N SER A 81 -10.94 17.64 21.65
CA SER A 81 -10.08 16.80 22.48
C SER A 81 -10.85 16.20 23.66
N ILE A 82 -10.34 15.10 24.21
CA ILE A 82 -10.88 14.54 25.47
C ILE A 82 -10.33 15.37 26.61
N LYS A 83 -11.20 15.85 27.51
CA LYS A 83 -10.82 16.65 28.67
C LYS A 83 -10.63 15.78 29.90
N ALA A 84 -11.60 14.93 30.21
CA ALA A 84 -11.58 14.10 31.41
C ALA A 84 -12.54 12.91 31.31
N PHE A 85 -12.40 11.96 32.23
CA PHE A 85 -13.36 10.88 32.46
C PHE A 85 -14.02 11.03 33.82
N TYR A 86 -15.32 10.76 33.91
CA TYR A 86 -16.05 10.81 35.17
C TYR A 86 -16.01 9.46 35.88
N ASP A 87 -15.53 9.48 37.12
CA ASP A 87 -15.49 8.35 38.03
C ASP A 87 -16.72 8.39 38.95
N ASP A 88 -17.60 7.39 38.84
CA ASP A 88 -18.82 7.34 39.65
C ASP A 88 -18.58 6.89 41.09
N VAL A 89 -17.41 6.32 41.41
CA VAL A 89 -17.01 5.91 42.76
C VAL A 89 -16.49 7.12 43.52
N LYS A 90 -15.61 7.91 42.88
CA LYS A 90 -15.08 9.15 43.47
C LYS A 90 -16.00 10.36 43.34
N LYS A 91 -17.05 10.25 42.51
CA LYS A 91 -17.96 11.35 42.16
C LYS A 91 -17.21 12.58 41.62
N SER A 92 -16.13 12.35 40.87
CA SER A 92 -15.24 13.39 40.38
C SER A 92 -14.62 13.00 39.04
N HIS A 93 -14.01 13.96 38.34
CA HIS A 93 -13.36 13.70 37.06
C HIS A 93 -11.88 13.39 37.23
N VAL A 94 -11.33 12.57 36.33
CA VAL A 94 -9.90 12.34 36.18
C VAL A 94 -9.45 12.91 34.84
N ASP A 95 -8.48 13.84 34.89
CA ASP A 95 -8.02 14.57 33.72
C ASP A 95 -7.34 13.63 32.69
N PHE A 96 -7.62 13.86 31.41
CA PHE A 96 -7.09 13.04 30.32
C PHE A 96 -5.57 13.09 30.24
N ASP A 97 -4.94 14.22 30.59
CA ASP A 97 -3.49 14.36 30.56
C ASP A 97 -2.84 13.51 31.65
N ALA A 98 -3.49 13.37 32.82
CA ALA A 98 -3.01 12.50 33.89
C ALA A 98 -3.06 11.02 33.47
N ILE A 99 -4.16 10.62 32.81
CA ILE A 99 -4.34 9.28 32.24
C ILE A 99 -3.30 9.00 31.16
N SER A 100 -3.15 9.92 30.21
CA SER A 100 -2.22 9.78 29.08
C SER A 100 -0.77 9.69 29.54
N LYS A 101 -0.40 10.49 30.55
CA LYS A 101 0.91 10.44 31.17
C LYS A 101 1.19 9.09 31.83
N GLU A 102 0.23 8.53 32.56
CA GLU A 102 0.44 7.23 33.20
C GLU A 102 0.44 6.07 32.20
N ALA A 103 -0.39 6.12 31.16
CA ALA A 103 -0.34 5.16 30.06
C ALA A 103 1.03 5.18 29.35
N ALA A 104 1.58 6.37 29.10
CA ALA A 104 2.92 6.51 28.52
C ALA A 104 4.01 5.96 29.46
N ASN A 105 3.90 6.18 30.78
CA ASN A 105 4.82 5.63 31.77
C ASN A 105 4.77 4.10 31.82
N ALA A 106 3.58 3.51 31.75
CA ALA A 106 3.39 2.06 31.73
C ALA A 106 4.03 1.43 30.48
N SER A 107 3.77 2.04 29.31
CA SER A 107 4.37 1.61 28.04
C SER A 107 5.90 1.68 28.07
N ALA A 108 6.49 2.78 28.58
CA ALA A 108 7.93 2.94 28.70
C ALA A 108 8.59 1.91 29.64
N LYS A 109 7.82 1.36 30.59
CA LYS A 109 8.25 0.32 31.54
C LYS A 109 7.93 -1.10 31.06
N GLY A 110 7.31 -1.27 29.89
CA GLY A 110 6.88 -2.58 29.39
C GLY A 110 5.78 -3.24 30.24
N VAL A 111 4.99 -2.46 30.97
CA VAL A 111 3.87 -2.97 31.78
C VAL A 111 2.52 -2.57 31.17
N SER A 112 1.49 -3.38 31.43
CA SER A 112 0.13 -3.09 30.96
C SER A 112 -0.49 -1.93 31.73
N PHE A 113 -1.11 -1.00 31.00
CA PHE A 113 -1.92 0.08 31.58
C PHE A 113 -3.39 -0.34 31.63
N SER A 114 -4.04 -0.13 32.77
CA SER A 114 -5.48 -0.31 32.96
C SER A 114 -6.11 1.03 33.30
N LEU A 115 -6.94 1.56 32.40
CA LEU A 115 -7.63 2.82 32.58
C LEU A 115 -8.52 2.79 33.84
N ASN A 116 -9.28 1.71 34.03
CA ASN A 116 -10.17 1.56 35.18
C ASN A 116 -9.38 1.50 36.48
N SER A 117 -8.33 0.67 36.54
CA SER A 117 -7.49 0.55 37.73
C SER A 117 -6.81 1.88 38.08
N PHE A 118 -6.44 2.65 37.07
CA PHE A 118 -5.88 3.98 37.27
C PHE A 118 -6.93 4.97 37.77
N ILE A 119 -8.08 5.10 37.10
CA ILE A 119 -9.12 6.06 37.48
C ILE A 119 -9.62 5.78 38.91
N GLU A 120 -9.79 4.52 39.29
CA GLU A 120 -10.34 4.11 40.60
C GLU A 120 -9.33 4.17 41.75
N ALA A 121 -8.03 4.15 41.47
CA ALA A 121 -7.01 4.14 42.53
C ALA A 121 -7.16 5.37 43.44
N THR A 122 -7.24 5.19 44.76
CA THR A 122 -7.42 6.30 45.73
C THR A 122 -6.33 7.36 45.63
N THR A 123 -5.19 7.03 45.05
CA THR A 123 -4.04 7.90 44.80
C THR A 123 -4.16 8.73 43.51
N THR A 124 -5.10 8.42 42.62
CA THR A 124 -5.24 9.12 41.34
C THR A 124 -5.86 10.50 41.54
N PRO A 125 -5.16 11.58 41.14
CA PRO A 125 -5.65 12.93 41.27
C PRO A 125 -6.97 13.13 40.52
N THR A 126 -7.90 13.83 41.16
CA THR A 126 -9.16 14.23 40.52
C THR A 126 -9.14 15.72 40.19
N THR A 127 -10.00 16.12 39.26
CA THR A 127 -10.17 17.50 38.81
C THR A 127 -11.65 17.86 38.86
N THR A 128 -11.95 19.12 39.14
CA THR A 128 -13.31 19.65 39.08
C THR A 128 -13.47 20.40 37.76
N ILE A 129 -14.38 19.94 36.91
CA ILE A 129 -14.73 20.60 35.66
C ILE A 129 -16.22 20.90 35.62
N THR A 130 -16.59 22.05 35.07
CA THR A 130 -17.99 22.36 34.75
C THR A 130 -18.32 21.73 33.41
N THR A 131 -19.29 20.83 33.41
CA THR A 131 -19.71 20.10 32.21
C THR A 131 -21.15 20.44 31.81
N ILE A 132 -21.42 20.34 30.52
CA ILE A 132 -22.77 20.40 29.95
C ILE A 132 -23.19 18.98 29.61
N PRO A 133 -24.20 18.40 30.28
CA PRO A 133 -24.61 17.02 30.01
C PRO A 133 -25.27 16.90 28.64
N VAL A 134 -24.91 15.85 27.92
CA VAL A 134 -25.50 15.46 26.64
C VAL A 134 -26.09 14.06 26.74
N SER A 135 -27.35 13.90 26.39
CA SER A 135 -28.08 12.63 26.43
C SER A 135 -29.08 12.52 25.27
N VAL A 136 -29.89 11.46 25.27
CA VAL A 136 -31.04 11.31 24.36
C VAL A 136 -32.32 11.09 25.16
N ASP A 137 -33.45 11.59 24.64
CA ASP A 137 -34.78 11.29 25.20
C ASP A 137 -35.28 9.88 24.78
N GLY A 138 -36.43 9.46 25.33
CA GLY A 138 -37.05 8.17 24.99
C GLY A 138 -37.55 8.06 23.54
N SER A 139 -37.44 9.13 22.74
CA SER A 139 -37.75 9.19 21.31
C SER A 139 -36.48 9.32 20.44
N GLY A 140 -35.29 9.26 21.02
CA GLY A 140 -34.01 9.36 20.31
C GLY A 140 -33.64 10.79 19.88
N ASN A 141 -34.15 11.84 20.53
CA ASN A 141 -33.69 13.21 20.30
C ASN A 141 -32.56 13.59 21.25
N LEU A 142 -31.56 14.34 20.75
CA LEU A 142 -30.48 14.86 21.58
C LEU A 142 -31.01 15.82 22.63
N ILE A 143 -30.53 15.69 23.86
CA ILE A 143 -30.74 16.64 24.95
C ILE A 143 -29.37 17.23 25.31
N VAL A 144 -29.23 18.55 25.26
CA VAL A 144 -28.04 19.27 25.71
C VAL A 144 -28.45 20.20 26.85
N ASN A 145 -27.81 20.05 28.01
CA ASN A 145 -28.13 20.82 29.22
C ASN A 145 -29.61 20.74 29.65
N GLY A 146 -30.23 19.57 29.51
CA GLY A 146 -31.64 19.37 29.84
C GLY A 146 -32.63 19.96 28.83
N GLN A 147 -32.15 20.53 27.72
CA GLN A 147 -32.99 21.02 26.62
C GLN A 147 -32.89 20.07 25.43
N VAL A 148 -34.04 19.63 24.90
CA VAL A 148 -34.06 18.85 23.66
C VAL A 148 -33.53 19.75 22.54
N VAL A 149 -32.43 19.34 21.90
CA VAL A 149 -31.85 20.00 20.73
C VAL A 149 -32.84 19.85 19.59
N THR A 150 -33.72 20.83 19.51
CA THR A 150 -34.81 20.90 18.56
C THR A 150 -34.47 22.01 17.57
N SER A 151 -33.71 21.58 16.56
CA SER A 151 -33.69 22.08 15.18
C SER A 151 -32.92 23.36 14.82
N ASN A 152 -32.22 23.26 13.70
CA ASN A 152 -31.82 24.36 12.82
C ASN A 152 -33.04 25.10 12.22
N ILE A 153 -34.25 24.98 12.75
CA ILE A 153 -35.48 25.59 12.20
C ILE A 153 -35.78 26.86 12.99
N ASP A 154 -35.97 27.97 12.27
CA ASP A 154 -36.50 29.19 12.86
C ASP A 154 -38.01 29.03 13.06
N MET A 155 -38.43 28.56 14.24
CA MET A 155 -39.84 28.39 14.59
C MET A 155 -40.64 29.70 14.51
N THR A 156 -39.99 30.87 14.59
CA THR A 156 -40.64 32.17 14.46
C THR A 156 -40.92 32.57 13.00
N SER A 157 -40.28 31.89 12.04
CA SER A 157 -40.45 32.13 10.61
C SER A 157 -41.64 31.39 9.98
N ILE A 158 -42.27 30.48 10.72
CA ILE A 158 -43.32 29.60 10.19
C ILE A 158 -44.57 30.42 9.82
N LYS A 159 -45.03 30.26 8.58
CA LYS A 159 -46.31 30.82 8.11
C LYS A 159 -47.13 29.72 7.46
N CYS A 160 -48.40 29.66 7.82
CA CYS A 160 -49.39 28.80 7.19
C CYS A 160 -50.33 29.65 6.34
N SER A 161 -50.55 29.25 5.09
CA SER A 161 -51.51 29.89 4.20
C SER A 161 -52.39 28.82 3.54
N ASN A 162 -53.70 29.01 3.62
CA ASN A 162 -54.65 28.13 2.96
C ASN A 162 -54.89 28.65 1.54
N PRO A 163 -54.59 27.87 0.48
CA PRO A 163 -55.08 28.17 -0.85
C PRO A 163 -56.63 28.11 -0.84
N ILE A 164 -57.24 28.80 -1.81
CA ILE A 164 -58.68 29.10 -1.86
C ILE A 164 -59.57 27.84 -2.00
N ASP A 165 -59.00 26.66 -2.22
CA ASP A 165 -59.70 25.35 -2.29
C ASP A 165 -59.16 24.38 -1.21
N THR A 166 -60.03 23.99 -0.27
CA THR A 166 -59.70 23.62 1.13
C THR A 166 -59.18 22.19 1.36
N VAL A 167 -58.19 21.72 0.61
CA VAL A 167 -57.65 20.35 0.78
C VAL A 167 -56.20 20.29 1.28
N SER A 168 -55.45 21.39 1.31
CA SER A 168 -54.08 21.44 1.83
C SER A 168 -53.70 22.85 2.31
N THR A 169 -52.70 22.95 3.19
CA THR A 169 -52.10 24.20 3.67
C THR A 169 -50.67 24.31 3.13
N LEU A 170 -50.31 25.47 2.57
CA LEU A 170 -48.92 25.83 2.28
C LEU A 170 -48.25 26.32 3.57
N VAL A 171 -47.19 25.62 3.97
CA VAL A 171 -46.35 26.00 5.10
C VAL A 171 -45.01 26.51 4.57
N THR A 172 -44.59 27.69 5.02
CA THR A 172 -43.25 28.24 4.73
C THR A 172 -42.46 28.47 6.00
N PHE A 173 -41.15 28.21 5.98
CA PHE A 173 -40.26 28.37 7.15
C PHE A 173 -38.80 28.58 6.70
N LYS A 174 -37.91 28.94 7.63
CA LYS A 174 -36.46 29.13 7.42
C LYS A 174 -35.64 28.25 8.33
N LEU A 175 -34.38 28.03 7.94
CA LEU A 175 -33.36 27.44 8.78
C LEU A 175 -32.45 28.51 9.40
N THR A 176 -31.96 28.28 10.62
CA THR A 176 -30.91 29.06 11.31
C THR A 176 -29.50 28.55 10.94
N VAL A 177 -29.20 28.49 9.64
CA VAL A 177 -27.91 28.03 9.09
C VAL A 177 -27.34 29.02 8.07
N SER A 178 -26.03 29.03 7.88
CA SER A 178 -25.33 29.93 6.95
C SER A 178 -25.62 29.63 5.48
N ASN A 179 -25.80 28.35 5.12
CA ASN A 179 -26.11 27.93 3.75
C ASN A 179 -27.29 26.93 3.70
N PRO A 180 -28.55 27.41 3.62
CA PRO A 180 -29.74 26.55 3.60
C PRO A 180 -29.78 25.56 2.43
N GLN A 181 -29.02 25.81 1.35
CA GLN A 181 -28.93 24.92 0.18
C GLN A 181 -28.36 23.55 0.51
N ASN A 182 -27.54 23.48 1.56
CA ASN A 182 -26.89 22.25 2.01
C ASN A 182 -27.84 21.36 2.80
N TYR A 183 -29.15 21.63 2.85
CA TYR A 183 -30.08 20.84 3.67
C TYR A 183 -31.26 20.32 2.85
N THR A 184 -31.69 19.11 3.18
CA THR A 184 -33.02 18.59 2.87
C THR A 184 -33.86 18.70 4.12
N VAL A 185 -35.08 19.22 3.98
CA VAL A 185 -36.01 19.35 5.09
C VAL A 185 -37.31 18.64 4.74
N THR A 186 -37.85 17.87 5.67
CA THR A 186 -39.22 17.38 5.62
C THR A 186 -40.03 17.98 6.76
N LEU A 187 -41.32 18.19 6.53
CA LEU A 187 -42.32 18.54 7.54
C LEU A 187 -43.45 17.52 7.48
N LYS A 188 -43.75 16.87 8.61
CA LYS A 188 -44.72 15.77 8.72
C LYS A 188 -44.53 14.70 7.63
N GLY A 189 -43.25 14.38 7.36
CA GLY A 189 -42.87 13.39 6.35
C GLY A 189 -42.90 13.86 4.90
N LYS A 190 -43.33 15.10 4.60
CA LYS A 190 -43.33 15.67 3.25
C LYS A 190 -42.10 16.56 3.02
N THR A 191 -41.42 16.36 1.90
CA THR A 191 -40.22 17.13 1.53
C THR A 191 -40.58 18.58 1.21
N ALA A 192 -39.84 19.51 1.81
CA ALA A 192 -39.96 20.94 1.55
C ALA A 192 -39.02 21.36 0.40
N LEU A 193 -39.51 22.28 -0.43
CA LEU A 193 -38.78 22.89 -1.53
C LEU A 193 -38.12 24.19 -1.07
N LEU A 194 -36.83 24.36 -1.35
CA LEU A 194 -36.09 25.58 -1.03
C LEU A 194 -36.19 26.60 -2.17
N ASP A 195 -36.59 27.82 -1.85
CA ASP A 195 -36.36 28.98 -2.70
C ASP A 195 -34.96 29.55 -2.42
N SER A 196 -34.06 29.30 -3.37
CA SER A 196 -32.66 29.71 -3.34
C SER A 196 -32.43 31.21 -3.21
N SER A 197 -33.39 32.03 -3.65
CA SER A 197 -33.27 33.49 -3.66
C SER A 197 -33.63 34.13 -2.32
N THR A 198 -34.49 33.47 -1.54
CA THR A 198 -35.03 33.98 -0.27
C THR A 198 -34.57 33.19 0.96
N GLY A 199 -34.02 31.99 0.75
CA GLY A 199 -33.62 31.06 1.81
C GLY A 199 -34.82 30.43 2.54
N THR A 200 -36.00 30.45 1.94
CA THR A 200 -37.25 29.96 2.53
C THR A 200 -37.63 28.58 1.97
N PHE A 201 -37.97 27.66 2.87
CA PHE A 201 -38.53 26.36 2.55
C PHE A 201 -40.05 26.43 2.47
N SER A 202 -40.65 25.70 1.53
CA SER A 202 -42.09 25.64 1.28
C SER A 202 -42.56 24.19 1.13
N VAL A 203 -43.68 23.83 1.77
CA VAL A 203 -44.24 22.47 1.71
C VAL A 203 -45.76 22.51 1.82
N TYR A 204 -46.45 21.66 1.06
CA TYR A 204 -47.91 21.49 1.15
C TYR A 204 -48.25 20.35 2.09
N ILE A 205 -49.01 20.62 3.14
CA ILE A 205 -49.50 19.64 4.11
C ILE A 205 -51.00 19.41 3.89
N ASP A 206 -51.44 18.17 3.94
CA ASP A 206 -52.85 17.82 3.70
C ASP A 206 -53.73 18.30 4.87
N GLY A 207 -54.91 18.84 4.54
CA GLY A 207 -55.85 19.40 5.51
C GLY A 207 -55.58 20.86 5.86
N ASN A 208 -56.34 21.36 6.85
CA ASN A 208 -56.25 22.74 7.35
C ASN A 208 -55.33 22.77 8.58
N VAL A 209 -54.11 23.26 8.39
CA VAL A 209 -53.04 23.29 9.41
C VAL A 209 -52.75 24.73 9.83
N SER A 210 -52.80 25.01 11.13
CA SER A 210 -52.38 26.29 11.70
C SER A 210 -50.94 26.24 12.19
N VAL A 211 -50.34 27.40 12.48
CA VAL A 211 -48.97 27.48 13.04
C VAL A 211 -48.87 26.71 14.37
N SER A 212 -49.93 26.72 15.19
CA SER A 212 -49.97 25.96 16.45
C SER A 212 -49.99 24.44 16.27
N ASP A 213 -50.31 23.95 15.07
CA ASP A 213 -50.35 22.51 14.76
C ASP A 213 -48.99 21.97 14.29
N ILE A 214 -47.95 22.82 14.22
CA ILE A 214 -46.61 22.47 13.78
C ILE A 214 -45.69 22.49 15.00
N LYS A 215 -45.07 21.34 15.28
CA LYS A 215 -44.11 21.16 16.36
C LYS A 215 -42.71 20.97 15.77
N VAL A 216 -41.67 21.25 16.54
CA VAL A 216 -40.30 21.00 16.08
C VAL A 216 -40.08 19.52 15.72
N SER A 217 -40.71 18.61 16.45
CA SER A 217 -40.70 17.17 16.18
C SER A 217 -41.29 16.78 14.82
N ASP A 218 -42.05 17.66 14.18
CA ASP A 218 -42.61 17.40 12.85
C ASP A 218 -41.57 17.59 11.73
N PHE A 219 -40.42 18.20 12.03
CA PHE A 219 -39.36 18.45 11.06
C PHE A 219 -38.28 17.36 11.08
N THR A 220 -37.83 16.95 9.91
CA THR A 220 -36.55 16.24 9.74
C THR A 220 -35.63 17.12 8.90
N VAL A 221 -34.46 17.48 9.43
CA VAL A 221 -33.45 18.28 8.72
C VAL A 221 -32.21 17.42 8.55
N ASN A 222 -31.83 17.14 7.30
CA ASN A 222 -30.62 16.39 6.98
C ASN A 222 -29.71 17.26 6.10
N GLU A 223 -28.43 17.33 6.45
CA GLU A 223 -27.42 17.93 5.59
C GLU A 223 -27.26 17.08 4.31
N LYS A 224 -27.22 17.73 3.16
CA LYS A 224 -26.88 17.14 1.87
C LYS A 224 -25.38 16.87 1.92
N SER A 225 -24.99 15.60 1.92
CA SER A 225 -23.63 15.27 1.50
C SER A 225 -23.51 15.59 0.01
N SER A 226 -22.54 16.42 -0.36
CA SER A 226 -22.09 16.45 -1.74
C SER A 226 -21.45 15.10 -2.02
N LEU A 227 -22.19 14.15 -2.58
CA LEU A 227 -21.66 12.81 -2.92
C LEU A 227 -20.67 12.84 -4.09
N THR A 228 -20.37 14.02 -4.64
CA THR A 228 -19.38 14.14 -5.72
C THR A 228 -17.99 14.08 -5.15
N LYS A 229 -17.33 12.94 -5.30
CA LYS A 229 -15.90 12.78 -4.98
C LYS A 229 -15.05 13.72 -5.87
N PRO A 230 -13.90 14.21 -5.37
CA PRO A 230 -12.89 14.75 -6.27
C PRO A 230 -12.45 13.66 -7.26
N THR A 231 -11.93 14.08 -8.41
CA THR A 231 -11.35 13.21 -9.43
C THR A 231 -10.12 13.87 -10.02
N VAL A 232 -9.20 13.11 -10.61
CA VAL A 232 -8.09 13.69 -11.37
C VAL A 232 -8.60 14.15 -12.74
N LYS A 233 -8.45 15.44 -13.03
CA LYS A 233 -8.80 16.06 -14.31
C LYS A 233 -7.70 15.85 -15.36
N SER A 234 -6.44 15.97 -14.96
CA SER A 234 -5.30 15.76 -15.86
C SER A 234 -4.00 15.53 -15.10
N VAL A 235 -3.10 14.76 -15.72
CA VAL A 235 -1.70 14.66 -15.32
C VAL A 235 -0.83 15.02 -16.53
N VAL A 236 0.10 15.96 -16.34
CA VAL A 236 0.95 16.48 -17.42
C VAL A 236 2.39 16.54 -16.95
N VAL A 237 3.31 15.94 -17.70
CA VAL A 237 4.75 16.13 -17.49
C VAL A 237 5.13 17.50 -18.03
N ILE A 238 5.65 18.38 -17.18
CA ILE A 238 6.05 19.74 -17.54
C ILE A 238 7.49 19.74 -18.07
N ASP A 239 8.37 19.04 -17.36
CA ASP A 239 9.78 18.85 -17.69
C ASP A 239 10.28 17.55 -17.05
N SER A 240 11.56 17.21 -17.25
CA SER A 240 12.18 16.00 -16.70
C SER A 240 12.16 15.94 -15.16
N GLU A 241 11.83 17.04 -14.46
CA GLU A 241 11.80 17.11 -13.00
C GLU A 241 10.41 17.35 -12.42
N THR A 242 9.39 17.61 -13.24
CA THR A 242 8.14 18.20 -12.75
C THR A 242 6.92 17.61 -13.45
N ILE A 243 5.99 17.07 -12.65
CA ILE A 243 4.68 16.58 -13.11
C ILE A 243 3.60 17.47 -12.48
N ARG A 244 2.66 17.97 -13.28
CA ARG A 244 1.46 18.69 -12.81
C ARG A 244 0.28 17.73 -12.71
N VAL A 245 -0.42 17.77 -11.58
CA VAL A 245 -1.69 17.09 -11.35
C VAL A 245 -2.76 18.14 -11.11
N SER A 246 -3.86 18.07 -11.86
CA SER A 246 -5.05 18.90 -11.64
C SER A 246 -6.24 18.02 -11.29
N PHE A 247 -7.02 18.44 -10.29
CA PHE A 247 -8.22 17.79 -9.79
C PHE A 247 -9.47 18.50 -10.31
N SER A 248 -10.63 17.85 -10.20
CA SER A 248 -11.93 18.41 -10.61
C SER A 248 -12.50 19.45 -9.65
N LYS A 249 -11.94 19.56 -8.44
CA LYS A 249 -12.31 20.51 -7.39
C LYS A 249 -11.11 20.75 -6.46
N VAL A 250 -11.24 21.73 -5.57
CA VAL A 250 -10.23 22.04 -4.54
C VAL A 250 -10.09 20.87 -3.57
N VAL A 251 -8.86 20.41 -3.36
CA VAL A 251 -8.51 19.29 -2.48
C VAL A 251 -7.65 19.74 -1.31
N ASP A 252 -7.72 18.99 -0.22
CA ASP A 252 -6.96 19.29 0.99
C ASP A 252 -5.44 19.17 0.76
N TYR A 253 -4.71 20.22 1.11
CA TYR A 253 -3.27 20.31 0.92
C TYR A 253 -2.51 19.19 1.63
N THR A 254 -2.92 18.80 2.84
CA THR A 254 -2.26 17.77 3.62
C THR A 254 -2.29 16.42 2.91
N TYR A 255 -3.39 16.12 2.21
CA TYR A 255 -3.53 14.88 1.48
C TYR A 255 -2.86 14.94 0.11
N ALA A 256 -2.99 16.07 -0.61
CA ALA A 256 -2.38 16.25 -1.92
C ALA A 256 -0.86 16.44 -1.89
N SER A 257 -0.28 16.98 -0.82
CA SER A 257 1.18 17.13 -0.68
C SER A 257 1.88 15.91 -0.05
N ASN A 258 1.12 14.93 0.45
CA ASN A 258 1.68 13.73 1.08
C ASN A 258 2.14 12.72 0.03
N ILE A 259 3.45 12.52 -0.10
CA ILE A 259 4.05 11.58 -1.06
C ILE A 259 3.48 10.15 -0.92
N ALA A 260 3.08 9.72 0.28
CA ALA A 260 2.53 8.38 0.50
C ALA A 260 1.19 8.11 -0.24
N ASN A 261 0.55 9.18 -0.74
CA ASN A 261 -0.65 9.11 -1.56
C ASN A 261 -0.35 8.96 -3.06
N TYR A 262 0.94 8.90 -3.42
CA TYR A 262 1.42 8.78 -4.79
C TYR A 262 2.33 7.57 -4.90
N LYS A 263 2.30 6.92 -6.05
CA LYS A 263 3.27 5.90 -6.43
C LYS A 263 3.73 6.15 -7.85
N LEU A 264 5.05 6.29 -8.04
CA LEU A 264 5.66 6.48 -9.35
C LEU A 264 6.46 5.23 -9.72
N THR A 265 6.18 4.67 -10.88
CA THR A 265 6.83 3.46 -11.39
C THR A 265 7.47 3.74 -12.74
N ASP A 266 8.69 3.24 -12.94
CA ASP A 266 9.42 3.40 -14.20
C ASP A 266 8.94 2.44 -15.31
N SER A 267 9.57 2.53 -16.49
CA SER A 267 9.22 1.69 -17.64
C SER A 267 9.55 0.20 -17.45
N GLN A 268 10.38 -0.15 -16.45
CA GLN A 268 10.71 -1.53 -16.10
C GLN A 268 9.77 -2.10 -15.03
N GLY A 269 8.87 -1.28 -14.48
CA GLY A 269 7.95 -1.68 -13.42
C GLY A 269 8.54 -1.52 -12.01
N VAL A 270 9.66 -0.81 -11.85
CA VAL A 270 10.30 -0.56 -10.55
C VAL A 270 9.65 0.64 -9.87
N ASP A 271 9.32 0.52 -8.58
CA ASP A 271 8.87 1.66 -7.77
C ASP A 271 10.02 2.63 -7.49
N ILE A 272 9.88 3.84 -8.03
CA ILE A 272 10.81 4.96 -7.90
C ILE A 272 10.17 6.13 -7.16
N THR A 273 9.14 5.88 -6.33
CA THR A 273 8.46 6.92 -5.54
C THR A 273 9.44 7.70 -4.65
N ASN A 274 10.53 7.06 -4.21
CA ASN A 274 11.62 7.70 -3.48
C ASN A 274 12.40 8.76 -4.30
N HIS A 275 12.24 8.81 -5.63
CA HIS A 275 12.79 9.88 -6.46
C HIS A 275 11.98 11.17 -6.33
N ILE A 276 10.74 11.12 -5.85
CA ILE A 276 9.94 12.31 -5.56
C ILE A 276 10.58 13.07 -4.40
N LYS A 277 11.00 14.31 -4.68
CA LYS A 277 11.56 15.23 -3.69
C LYS A 277 10.48 15.83 -2.80
N ARG A 278 9.39 16.31 -3.41
CA ARG A 278 8.24 16.94 -2.74
C ARG A 278 7.05 17.11 -3.68
N ILE A 279 5.90 17.40 -3.08
CA ILE A 279 4.68 17.79 -3.80
C ILE A 279 4.20 19.12 -3.21
N TYR A 280 3.83 20.09 -4.06
CA TYR A 280 3.48 21.44 -3.62
C TYR A 280 2.35 22.08 -4.44
N SER A 281 1.69 23.08 -3.85
CA SER A 281 0.60 23.84 -4.46
C SER A 281 1.06 24.57 -5.73
N SER A 282 0.18 24.67 -6.72
CA SER A 282 0.45 25.43 -7.94
C SER A 282 0.79 26.91 -7.71
N SER A 283 0.42 27.48 -6.56
CA SER A 283 0.75 28.86 -6.18
C SER A 283 2.21 29.03 -5.72
N GLY A 284 2.92 27.95 -5.40
CA GLY A 284 4.33 27.99 -5.01
C GLY A 284 4.76 26.93 -4.00
N GLU A 285 6.06 26.73 -3.86
CA GLU A 285 6.64 25.65 -3.06
C GLU A 285 6.48 25.81 -1.54
N SER A 286 6.21 27.03 -1.08
CA SER A 286 5.94 27.35 0.33
C SER A 286 4.45 27.54 0.62
N ASP A 287 3.58 27.42 -0.38
CA ASP A 287 2.15 27.59 -0.21
C ASP A 287 1.50 26.28 0.28
N THR A 288 0.84 26.38 1.44
CA THR A 288 0.10 25.29 2.07
C THR A 288 -1.41 25.46 1.95
N SER A 289 -1.88 26.35 1.07
CA SER A 289 -3.30 26.54 0.81
C SER A 289 -3.89 25.39 0.00
N ASN A 290 -5.17 25.12 0.24
CA ASN A 290 -5.92 24.14 -0.53
C ASN A 290 -6.13 24.67 -1.95
N THR A 291 -5.86 23.83 -2.95
CA THR A 291 -6.01 24.16 -4.36
C THR A 291 -6.48 22.93 -5.14
N ASP A 292 -6.80 23.11 -6.42
CA ASP A 292 -7.13 22.01 -7.33
C ASP A 292 -5.91 21.53 -8.14
N THR A 293 -4.76 22.19 -8.04
CA THR A 293 -3.59 21.89 -8.89
C THR A 293 -2.29 21.86 -8.09
N TYR A 294 -1.52 20.78 -8.25
CA TYR A 294 -0.28 20.52 -7.54
C TYR A 294 0.84 20.09 -8.49
N TYR A 295 2.08 20.31 -8.08
CA TYR A 295 3.29 19.87 -8.77
C TYR A 295 4.03 18.82 -7.95
N ILE A 296 4.37 17.71 -8.59
CA ILE A 296 5.28 16.68 -8.08
C ILE A 296 6.67 17.01 -8.61
N LYS A 297 7.62 17.26 -7.71
CA LYS A 297 9.01 17.56 -8.05
C LYS A 297 9.91 16.37 -7.80
N MET A 298 10.72 16.00 -8.78
CA MET A 298 11.73 14.96 -8.70
C MET A 298 13.03 15.47 -8.09
N ASN A 299 13.80 14.58 -7.49
CA ASN A 299 15.20 14.82 -7.18
C ASN A 299 16.00 14.84 -8.49
N LYS A 300 16.93 15.78 -8.62
CA LYS A 300 17.83 15.82 -9.77
C LYS A 300 18.83 14.66 -9.74
N PHE A 301 19.34 14.35 -8.56
CA PHE A 301 20.31 13.27 -8.35
C PHE A 301 19.90 12.41 -7.17
N ASN A 302 20.37 11.17 -7.14
CA ASN A 302 20.29 10.33 -5.95
C ASN A 302 20.93 11.06 -4.76
N PRO A 303 20.21 11.26 -3.64
CA PRO A 303 20.76 11.89 -2.43
C PRO A 303 22.00 11.19 -1.86
N ASN A 304 22.19 9.90 -2.20
CA ASN A 304 23.33 9.10 -1.77
C ASN A 304 24.40 8.94 -2.86
N ASN A 305 24.12 9.34 -4.11
CA ASN A 305 25.04 9.23 -5.23
C ASN A 305 24.78 10.33 -6.28
N ALA A 306 25.55 11.41 -6.22
CA ALA A 306 25.36 12.54 -7.13
C ALA A 306 25.60 12.23 -8.62
N ASN A 307 26.16 11.07 -8.95
CA ASN A 307 26.37 10.63 -10.33
C ASN A 307 25.17 9.89 -10.93
N GLU A 308 24.17 9.58 -10.11
CA GLU A 308 22.96 8.89 -10.55
C GLU A 308 21.84 9.92 -10.75
N ASP A 309 21.36 10.03 -11.98
CA ASP A 309 20.28 10.93 -12.36
C ASP A 309 18.92 10.33 -11.95
N TRP A 310 18.15 11.09 -11.16
CA TRP A 310 16.85 10.66 -10.65
C TRP A 310 15.67 11.38 -11.31
N ARG A 311 15.95 12.10 -12.39
CA ARG A 311 14.95 12.75 -13.22
C ARG A 311 14.19 11.74 -14.09
N LEU A 312 13.14 12.23 -14.75
CA LEU A 312 12.32 11.48 -15.69
C LEU A 312 13.05 11.41 -17.04
N THR A 313 13.99 10.48 -17.20
CA THR A 313 14.75 10.27 -18.44
C THR A 313 14.15 9.18 -19.33
N ASN A 314 13.34 8.28 -18.78
CA ASN A 314 12.66 7.26 -19.59
C ASN A 314 11.46 7.86 -20.33
N SER A 315 11.13 7.32 -21.50
CA SER A 315 9.98 7.78 -22.29
C SER A 315 8.62 7.54 -21.61
N LYS A 316 8.53 6.59 -20.67
CA LYS A 316 7.28 6.16 -20.03
C LYS A 316 7.41 5.93 -18.53
N TYR A 317 6.39 6.38 -17.79
CA TYR A 317 6.20 6.11 -16.36
C TYR A 317 4.72 5.82 -16.06
N ILE A 318 4.45 5.27 -14.88
CA ILE A 318 3.10 5.09 -14.35
C ILE A 318 2.99 5.86 -13.04
N LEU A 319 1.97 6.71 -12.90
CA LEU A 319 1.66 7.42 -11.67
C LEU A 319 0.31 6.95 -11.13
N ALA A 320 0.31 6.39 -9.92
CA ALA A 320 -0.90 6.11 -9.15
C ALA A 320 -1.10 7.18 -8.08
N ILE A 321 -2.35 7.59 -7.85
CA ILE A 321 -2.76 8.62 -6.90
C ILE A 321 -3.97 8.09 -6.10
N LYS A 322 -3.90 8.16 -4.77
CA LYS A 322 -4.94 7.64 -3.86
C LYS A 322 -5.18 8.57 -2.67
N ASN A 323 -6.26 8.32 -1.93
CA ASN A 323 -6.57 8.99 -0.65
C ASN A 323 -6.62 10.54 -0.72
N ILE A 324 -6.86 11.14 -1.88
CA ILE A 324 -7.03 12.59 -1.99
C ILE A 324 -8.43 12.95 -1.51
N ILE A 325 -8.56 13.92 -0.61
CA ILE A 325 -9.88 14.37 -0.11
C ILE A 325 -10.18 15.79 -0.55
N ASP A 326 -11.46 16.10 -0.73
CA ASP A 326 -11.90 17.47 -0.96
C ASP A 326 -12.00 18.28 0.34
N THR A 327 -12.38 19.55 0.21
CA THR A 327 -12.42 20.53 1.31
C THR A 327 -13.83 20.83 1.80
N GLU A 328 -14.79 19.96 1.46
CA GLU A 328 -16.18 20.06 1.90
C GLU A 328 -16.30 19.76 3.41
N ASP A 329 -17.35 20.27 4.06
CA ASP A 329 -17.59 20.06 5.50
C ASP A 329 -17.71 18.57 5.87
N VAL A 330 -18.20 17.75 4.93
CA VAL A 330 -18.14 16.29 4.97
C VAL A 330 -17.23 15.84 3.83
N PRO A 331 -15.92 15.61 4.08
CA PRO A 331 -14.96 15.37 3.03
C PRO A 331 -15.23 14.07 2.26
N ASN A 332 -15.06 14.13 0.95
CA ASN A 332 -15.10 12.96 0.08
C ASN A 332 -13.70 12.56 -0.33
N ALA A 333 -13.38 11.27 -0.19
CA ALA A 333 -12.16 10.70 -0.75
C ALA A 333 -12.35 10.39 -2.25
N MET A 334 -11.35 10.75 -3.05
CA MET A 334 -11.17 10.37 -4.44
C MET A 334 -11.11 8.85 -4.56
N ASP A 335 -11.62 8.30 -5.67
CA ASP A 335 -11.31 6.93 -6.06
C ASP A 335 -9.85 6.82 -6.52
N ASP A 336 -9.24 5.65 -6.39
CA ASP A 336 -7.86 5.43 -6.84
C ASP A 336 -7.73 5.73 -8.34
N TYR A 337 -6.67 6.43 -8.71
CA TYR A 337 -6.42 6.86 -10.08
C TYR A 337 -5.02 6.44 -10.55
N THR A 338 -4.93 5.90 -11.76
CA THR A 338 -3.65 5.53 -12.39
C THR A 338 -3.57 6.17 -13.77
N SER A 339 -2.42 6.77 -14.09
CA SER A 339 -2.13 7.35 -15.40
C SER A 339 -0.76 6.92 -15.92
N TYR A 340 -0.69 6.78 -17.24
CA TYR A 340 0.57 6.63 -17.97
C TYR A 340 1.12 8.00 -18.33
N LEU A 341 2.38 8.23 -18.04
CA LEU A 341 3.08 9.47 -18.37
C LEU A 341 3.97 9.20 -19.59
N ASN A 342 3.80 9.99 -20.63
CA ASN A 342 4.76 10.06 -21.73
C ASN A 342 5.66 11.27 -21.48
N VAL A 343 6.96 11.04 -21.44
CA VAL A 343 7.95 12.08 -21.19
C VAL A 343 8.64 12.40 -22.50
N ASN A 344 8.66 13.69 -22.85
CA ASN A 344 9.53 14.19 -23.91
C ASN A 344 10.91 14.35 -23.28
N ASP A 345 11.74 13.32 -23.43
CA ASP A 345 13.10 13.38 -22.95
C ASP A 345 13.90 14.41 -23.75
N THR A 346 14.49 15.35 -23.02
CA THR A 346 15.29 16.46 -23.54
C THR A 346 16.69 16.46 -22.94
N LYS A 347 17.03 15.46 -22.11
CA LYS A 347 18.33 15.39 -21.47
C LYS A 347 19.25 14.53 -22.33
N ALA A 348 20.35 15.12 -22.76
CA ALA A 348 21.40 14.40 -23.45
C ALA A 348 21.98 13.25 -22.60
N PRO A 349 22.27 12.09 -23.22
CA PRO A 349 22.85 10.95 -22.52
C PRO A 349 24.31 11.21 -22.15
N VAL A 350 24.80 10.48 -21.14
CA VAL A 350 26.18 10.57 -20.64
C VAL A 350 26.81 9.17 -20.62
N GLY A 351 28.09 9.08 -21.00
CA GLY A 351 28.87 7.86 -20.82
C GLY A 351 29.22 7.63 -19.36
N THR A 352 28.87 6.45 -18.83
CA THR A 352 29.02 6.11 -17.40
C THR A 352 30.21 5.20 -17.12
N GLY A 353 30.78 4.56 -18.14
CA GLY A 353 32.03 3.81 -18.04
C GLY A 353 32.46 3.16 -19.35
N ILE A 354 33.76 2.84 -19.45
CA ILE A 354 34.34 2.03 -20.54
C ILE A 354 35.16 0.92 -19.91
N TYR A 355 34.78 -0.33 -20.15
CA TYR A 355 35.36 -1.50 -19.48
C TYR A 355 35.85 -2.55 -20.48
N ALA A 356 36.94 -3.22 -20.15
CA ALA A 356 37.44 -4.35 -20.93
C ALA A 356 36.73 -5.65 -20.55
N ASN A 357 36.33 -6.43 -21.55
CA ASN A 357 35.96 -7.84 -21.39
C ASN A 357 37.00 -8.65 -22.20
N LEU A 358 38.07 -9.06 -21.51
CA LEU A 358 39.25 -9.65 -22.13
C LEU A 358 39.04 -11.13 -22.46
N ARG A 359 39.65 -11.60 -23.55
CA ARG A 359 39.58 -13.01 -23.95
C ARG A 359 40.10 -13.94 -22.84
N ALA A 360 39.42 -15.06 -22.63
CA ALA A 360 39.87 -16.10 -21.70
C ALA A 360 40.98 -16.99 -22.28
N ILE A 361 41.07 -17.09 -23.61
CA ILE A 361 42.05 -17.92 -24.34
C ILE A 361 42.69 -17.12 -25.47
N SER A 362 43.91 -17.48 -25.87
CA SER A 362 44.72 -16.72 -26.84
C SER A 362 44.07 -16.57 -28.23
N THR A 363 43.20 -17.51 -28.62
CA THR A 363 42.45 -17.47 -29.89
C THR A 363 41.14 -16.68 -29.82
N GLY A 364 40.74 -16.23 -28.63
CA GLY A 364 39.56 -15.39 -28.42
C GLY A 364 39.78 -13.95 -28.88
N ARG A 365 38.73 -13.14 -28.80
CA ARG A 365 38.74 -11.70 -29.12
C ARG A 365 38.59 -10.88 -27.84
N ASP A 366 39.31 -9.77 -27.75
CA ASP A 366 39.08 -8.81 -26.67
C ASP A 366 37.88 -7.93 -27.02
N LYS A 367 37.12 -7.58 -26.00
CA LYS A 367 35.94 -6.72 -26.11
C LYS A 367 36.10 -5.49 -25.24
N VAL A 368 35.43 -4.42 -25.63
CA VAL A 368 35.23 -3.21 -24.82
C VAL A 368 33.73 -2.95 -24.71
N VAL A 369 33.26 -2.70 -23.50
CA VAL A 369 31.86 -2.36 -23.21
C VAL A 369 31.80 -0.89 -22.79
N VAL A 370 30.94 -0.11 -23.43
CA VAL A 370 30.65 1.27 -23.06
C VAL A 370 29.25 1.33 -22.49
N TYR A 371 29.08 1.90 -21.30
CA TYR A 371 27.76 2.15 -20.70
C TYR A 371 27.34 3.61 -20.82
N PHE A 372 26.03 3.81 -20.94
CA PHE A 372 25.38 5.11 -21.00
C PHE A 372 24.39 5.30 -19.84
N SER A 373 23.90 6.52 -19.62
CA SER A 373 22.94 6.86 -18.56
C SER A 373 21.54 6.30 -18.80
N GLU A 374 21.19 6.05 -20.06
CA GLU A 374 19.83 5.74 -20.50
C GLU A 374 19.80 4.91 -21.79
N ASP A 375 18.59 4.58 -22.23
CA ASP A 375 18.35 3.79 -23.44
C ASP A 375 18.79 4.59 -24.67
N MET A 376 19.63 3.97 -25.50
CA MET A 376 20.26 4.60 -26.65
C MET A 376 19.58 4.23 -27.97
N ASP A 377 19.71 5.09 -28.98
CA ASP A 377 19.34 4.77 -30.36
C ASP A 377 20.31 3.74 -30.94
N ALA A 378 19.78 2.56 -31.25
CA ALA A 378 20.55 1.42 -31.74
C ALA A 378 21.33 1.70 -33.03
N ALA A 379 20.79 2.54 -33.93
CA ALA A 379 21.46 2.90 -35.17
C ALA A 379 22.69 3.78 -34.91
N SER A 380 22.56 4.75 -33.98
CA SER A 380 23.69 5.57 -33.55
C SER A 380 24.77 4.75 -32.82
N LEU A 381 24.38 3.76 -32.02
CA LEU A 381 25.31 2.88 -31.31
C LEU A 381 26.09 1.94 -32.24
N THR A 382 25.50 1.50 -33.34
CA THR A 382 26.14 0.55 -34.27
C THR A 382 26.93 1.22 -35.38
N ASN A 383 26.88 2.55 -35.47
CA ASN A 383 27.66 3.30 -36.44
C ASN A 383 29.14 3.34 -36.06
N THR A 384 30.00 2.68 -36.83
CA THR A 384 31.45 2.61 -36.58
C THR A 384 32.14 3.97 -36.55
N ASP A 385 31.64 4.97 -37.28
CA ASP A 385 32.25 6.31 -37.35
C ASP A 385 32.14 7.08 -36.03
N ASN A 386 31.25 6.64 -35.14
CA ASN A 386 31.05 7.20 -33.80
C ASN A 386 32.14 6.76 -32.81
N TYR A 387 33.06 5.88 -33.23
CA TYR A 387 34.07 5.28 -32.37
C TYR A 387 35.48 5.42 -32.95
N LYS A 388 36.40 5.86 -32.09
CA LYS A 388 37.85 5.86 -32.36
C LYS A 388 38.57 5.23 -31.19
N CYS A 389 39.79 4.74 -31.41
CA CYS A 389 40.61 4.21 -30.34
C CYS A 389 41.99 4.85 -30.34
N THR A 390 42.64 4.85 -29.17
CA THR A 390 44.05 5.22 -29.04
C THR A 390 44.88 3.96 -28.95
N ASN A 391 45.86 3.81 -29.84
CA ASN A 391 46.73 2.63 -29.86
C ASN A 391 47.86 2.72 -28.79
N GLY A 392 48.68 1.68 -28.65
CA GLY A 392 49.81 1.65 -27.72
C GLY A 392 50.97 2.59 -28.08
N GLU A 393 51.02 3.06 -29.32
CA GLU A 393 51.96 4.09 -29.80
C GLU A 393 51.47 5.51 -29.45
N GLY A 394 50.17 5.65 -29.10
CA GLY A 394 49.53 6.90 -28.70
C GLY A 394 48.75 7.59 -29.82
N ASP A 395 48.61 6.96 -30.98
CA ASP A 395 47.85 7.48 -32.12
C ASP A 395 46.36 7.24 -31.96
N THR A 396 45.56 8.25 -32.33
CA THR A 396 44.10 8.10 -32.47
C THR A 396 43.77 7.56 -33.86
N ILE A 397 43.20 6.36 -33.90
CA ILE A 397 42.85 5.64 -35.13
C ILE A 397 41.35 5.31 -35.15
N SER A 398 40.81 5.07 -36.34
CA SER A 398 39.47 4.47 -36.49
C SER A 398 39.45 3.04 -35.96
N LEU A 399 38.27 2.52 -35.64
CA LEU A 399 38.14 1.10 -35.34
C LEU A 399 38.67 0.25 -36.52
N PRO A 400 39.30 -0.90 -36.24
CA PRO A 400 39.69 -1.85 -37.28
C PRO A 400 38.48 -2.28 -38.12
N ALA A 401 38.67 -2.50 -39.43
CA ALA A 401 37.58 -2.82 -40.35
C ALA A 401 36.78 -4.08 -39.96
N ASP A 402 37.43 -5.06 -39.33
CA ASP A 402 36.80 -6.31 -38.89
C ASP A 402 36.30 -6.26 -37.43
N ALA A 403 36.31 -5.09 -36.79
CA ALA A 403 35.70 -4.92 -35.48
C ALA A 403 34.17 -5.02 -35.60
N THR A 404 33.54 -5.71 -34.66
CA THR A 404 32.08 -5.82 -34.64
C THR A 404 31.51 -5.03 -33.47
N ILE A 405 30.39 -4.34 -33.72
CA ILE A 405 29.70 -3.52 -32.74
C ILE A 405 28.30 -4.09 -32.52
N THR A 406 27.98 -4.43 -31.28
CA THR A 406 26.66 -4.94 -30.89
C THR A 406 26.06 -4.09 -29.78
N VAL A 407 24.77 -3.77 -29.90
CA VAL A 407 24.02 -3.10 -28.84
C VAL A 407 23.85 -4.05 -27.66
N GLY A 408 23.99 -3.52 -26.45
CA GLY A 408 23.73 -4.28 -25.23
C GLY A 408 22.27 -4.68 -25.04
N GLY A 409 22.03 -5.62 -24.13
CA GLY A 409 20.72 -6.24 -23.95
C GLY A 409 19.61 -5.29 -23.46
N ASP A 410 19.97 -4.17 -22.82
CA ASP A 410 19.03 -3.15 -22.34
C ASP A 410 19.11 -1.83 -23.13
N ASN A 411 19.81 -1.82 -24.28
CA ASN A 411 20.12 -0.63 -25.07
C ASN A 411 20.87 0.49 -24.31
N LYS A 412 21.39 0.24 -23.10
CA LYS A 412 22.20 1.20 -22.33
C LYS A 412 23.70 0.97 -22.46
N SER A 413 24.09 0.10 -23.39
CA SER A 413 25.49 -0.20 -23.64
C SER A 413 25.77 -0.53 -25.10
N VAL A 414 27.05 -0.50 -25.44
CA VAL A 414 27.57 -1.05 -26.69
C VAL A 414 28.79 -1.92 -26.41
N ILE A 415 28.89 -3.05 -27.10
CA ILE A 415 29.99 -4.01 -27.00
C ILE A 415 30.75 -3.96 -28.33
N ILE A 416 32.03 -3.60 -28.26
CA ILE A 416 32.94 -3.55 -29.40
C ILE A 416 33.91 -4.71 -29.27
N GLU A 417 33.82 -5.67 -30.19
CA GLU A 417 34.71 -6.82 -30.25
C GLU A 417 35.80 -6.59 -31.30
N PHE A 418 37.06 -6.64 -30.86
CA PHE A 418 38.22 -6.38 -31.69
C PHE A 418 38.71 -7.66 -32.40
N PRO A 419 39.31 -7.53 -33.60
CA PRO A 419 39.95 -8.68 -34.26
C PRO A 419 41.03 -9.32 -33.38
N THR A 420 41.30 -10.61 -33.57
CA THR A 420 42.18 -11.41 -32.69
C THR A 420 43.60 -10.86 -32.54
N ILE A 421 44.11 -10.12 -33.53
CA ILE A 421 45.46 -9.53 -33.51
C ILE A 421 45.57 -8.27 -32.62
N TYR A 422 44.46 -7.63 -32.27
CA TYR A 422 44.45 -6.44 -31.41
C TYR A 422 44.38 -6.86 -29.94
N HIS A 423 44.95 -6.07 -29.03
CA HIS A 423 44.99 -6.37 -27.60
C HIS A 423 44.52 -5.20 -26.75
N VAL A 424 43.44 -5.38 -25.99
CA VAL A 424 42.93 -4.33 -25.09
C VAL A 424 43.78 -4.26 -23.83
N LYS A 425 44.22 -3.05 -23.46
CA LYS A 425 45.01 -2.77 -22.24
C LYS A 425 44.18 -2.02 -21.22
N THR A 426 44.27 -2.43 -19.96
CA THR A 426 43.50 -1.85 -18.84
C THR A 426 44.31 -0.96 -17.91
N THR A 427 45.61 -0.77 -18.19
CA THR A 427 46.54 0.03 -17.38
C THR A 427 46.69 1.49 -17.87
N GLY A 428 45.92 1.91 -18.88
CA GLY A 428 46.05 3.20 -19.54
C GLY A 428 47.28 3.30 -20.46
N LYS A 429 47.57 4.52 -20.97
CA LYS A 429 48.66 4.80 -21.91
C LYS A 429 50.03 4.43 -21.30
N THR A 430 50.69 3.41 -21.86
CA THR A 430 52.07 3.05 -21.54
C THR A 430 53.02 3.59 -22.61
N SER A 431 54.12 4.22 -22.21
CA SER A 431 55.17 4.64 -23.14
C SER A 431 55.88 3.41 -23.73
N GLY A 432 55.74 3.20 -25.05
CA GLY A 432 56.39 2.10 -25.80
C GLY A 432 55.50 0.90 -26.13
N GLY A 433 54.17 1.08 -26.20
CA GLY A 433 53.22 0.03 -26.63
C GLY A 433 53.23 -0.21 -28.15
N SER A 434 52.48 -1.23 -28.59
CA SER A 434 52.32 -1.58 -30.01
C SER A 434 51.13 -0.86 -30.66
N SER A 435 51.18 -0.61 -31.96
CA SER A 435 50.01 -0.16 -32.76
C SER A 435 48.81 -1.12 -32.73
N LEU A 436 49.02 -2.37 -32.33
CA LEU A 436 47.95 -3.36 -32.12
C LEU A 436 47.37 -3.35 -30.70
N ASP A 437 47.98 -2.63 -29.76
CA ASP A 437 47.43 -2.47 -28.43
C ASP A 437 46.38 -1.36 -28.43
N ILE A 438 45.22 -1.58 -27.80
CA ILE A 438 44.15 -0.59 -27.65
C ILE A 438 44.12 -0.13 -26.20
N THR A 439 44.38 1.16 -25.96
CA THR A 439 44.56 1.73 -24.62
C THR A 439 43.41 2.61 -24.17
N SER A 440 42.70 3.25 -25.10
CA SER A 440 41.49 4.02 -24.84
C SER A 440 40.50 3.94 -26.00
N LEU A 441 39.25 4.28 -25.71
CA LEU A 441 38.17 4.41 -26.69
C LEU A 441 37.59 5.83 -26.58
N ILE A 442 37.27 6.44 -27.71
CA ILE A 442 36.62 7.73 -27.82
C ILE A 442 35.28 7.51 -28.52
N VAL A 443 34.20 7.90 -27.85
CA VAL A 443 32.82 7.77 -28.33
C VAL A 443 32.28 9.15 -28.65
N SER A 444 31.64 9.35 -29.80
CA SER A 444 31.11 10.64 -30.25
C SER A 444 29.81 10.44 -31.04
N ASN A 445 28.94 11.46 -31.11
CA ASN A 445 27.75 11.48 -31.97
C ASN A 445 26.72 10.33 -31.78
N VAL A 446 26.84 9.55 -30.70
CA VAL A 446 25.80 8.61 -30.26
C VAL A 446 24.60 9.40 -29.71
N LYS A 447 23.41 8.82 -29.83
CA LYS A 447 22.14 9.45 -29.46
C LYS A 447 21.33 8.56 -28.54
N ASP A 448 20.55 9.17 -27.67
CA ASP A 448 19.47 8.46 -26.98
C ASP A 448 18.30 8.14 -27.94
N VAL A 449 17.30 7.39 -27.46
CA VAL A 449 16.08 7.08 -28.22
C VAL A 449 15.28 8.34 -28.60
N ALA A 450 15.39 9.43 -27.83
CA ALA A 450 14.75 10.71 -28.12
C ALA A 450 15.50 11.54 -29.18
N GLY A 451 16.70 11.12 -29.58
CA GLY A 451 17.54 11.76 -30.58
C GLY A 451 18.49 12.82 -30.01
N ASN A 452 18.58 12.99 -28.69
CA ASN A 452 19.56 13.89 -28.10
C ASN A 452 20.96 13.28 -28.25
N VAL A 453 21.91 14.09 -28.72
CA VAL A 453 23.31 13.69 -28.83
C VAL A 453 23.95 13.75 -27.45
N LEU A 454 24.92 12.87 -27.19
CA LEU A 454 25.79 12.85 -26.00
C LEU A 454 26.07 14.26 -25.43
N ASP A 455 25.99 14.41 -24.10
CA ASP A 455 26.08 15.71 -23.39
C ASP A 455 27.42 16.46 -23.62
N THR A 456 28.42 15.75 -24.14
CA THR A 456 29.73 16.27 -24.53
C THR A 456 30.05 15.94 -25.99
N VAL A 457 31.00 16.68 -26.59
CA VAL A 457 31.48 16.42 -27.97
C VAL A 457 31.97 14.97 -28.13
N SER A 458 32.60 14.43 -27.08
CA SER A 458 33.04 13.04 -27.01
C SER A 458 33.17 12.56 -25.56
N TYR A 459 33.17 11.25 -25.37
CA TYR A 459 33.44 10.57 -24.10
C TYR A 459 34.59 9.58 -24.24
N SER A 460 35.58 9.64 -23.35
CA SER A 460 36.77 8.76 -23.38
C SER A 460 37.14 8.10 -22.04
N ASN A 461 36.25 8.20 -21.03
CA ASN A 461 36.51 7.71 -19.67
C ASN A 461 37.88 8.12 -19.10
N ASN A 462 38.29 9.39 -19.30
CA ASN A 462 39.63 9.90 -18.96
C ASN A 462 40.77 9.17 -19.68
N ASP A 463 40.57 8.89 -20.98
CA ASP A 463 41.52 8.25 -21.89
C ASP A 463 42.02 6.88 -21.42
N LYS A 464 41.10 6.05 -20.89
CA LYS A 464 41.41 4.69 -20.44
C LYS A 464 40.25 3.72 -20.62
N ILE A 465 40.59 2.45 -20.67
CA ILE A 465 39.65 1.32 -20.55
C ILE A 465 39.89 0.67 -19.20
N ASP A 466 38.86 0.59 -18.37
CA ASP A 466 38.98 0.03 -17.02
C ASP A 466 38.83 -1.49 -17.01
N LYS A 467 39.50 -2.16 -16.07
CA LYS A 467 39.17 -3.56 -15.75
C LYS A 467 37.89 -3.59 -14.92
N PRO A 468 36.89 -4.42 -15.27
CA PRO A 468 35.70 -4.54 -14.46
C PRO A 468 36.01 -5.41 -13.23
N TYR A 469 35.77 -4.87 -12.04
CA TYR A 469 36.01 -5.55 -10.76
C TYR A 469 34.72 -6.12 -10.16
N ALA A 470 33.62 -5.39 -10.29
CA ALA A 470 32.30 -5.78 -9.83
C ALA A 470 31.30 -5.55 -10.95
N GLY A 471 30.42 -6.53 -11.17
CA GLY A 471 29.38 -6.43 -12.17
C GLY A 471 28.14 -5.70 -11.66
N THR A 472 27.04 -5.89 -12.38
CA THR A 472 25.74 -5.30 -12.05
C THR A 472 25.16 -5.77 -10.70
N ASN A 473 24.32 -4.93 -10.09
CA ASN A 473 23.63 -5.19 -8.82
C ASN A 473 22.11 -5.28 -9.02
N VAL A 474 21.42 -5.95 -8.09
CA VAL A 474 19.96 -5.96 -8.05
C VAL A 474 19.43 -4.55 -7.75
N VAL A 475 18.40 -4.11 -8.46
CA VAL A 475 17.71 -2.85 -8.20
C VAL A 475 16.78 -3.02 -7.00
N ASN A 476 16.76 -2.02 -6.10
CA ASN A 476 15.83 -2.01 -4.96
C ASN A 476 14.38 -2.15 -5.45
N ASN A 477 13.53 -2.80 -4.66
CA ASN A 477 12.09 -2.91 -4.92
C ASN A 477 11.74 -3.60 -6.26
N SER A 478 12.63 -4.43 -6.81
CA SER A 478 12.43 -5.06 -8.13
C SER A 478 11.95 -6.51 -8.07
N VAL A 479 11.92 -7.14 -6.89
CA VAL A 479 11.56 -8.54 -6.70
C VAL A 479 10.04 -8.70 -6.78
N LYS A 480 9.56 -9.29 -7.88
CA LYS A 480 8.13 -9.52 -8.12
C LYS A 480 7.83 -11.00 -8.31
N VAL A 481 6.83 -11.52 -7.58
CA VAL A 481 6.42 -12.93 -7.61
C VAL A 481 5.01 -13.06 -8.18
N TYR A 482 4.82 -13.94 -9.15
CA TYR A 482 3.52 -14.16 -9.81
C TYR A 482 3.43 -15.56 -10.44
N TYR A 483 2.22 -15.98 -10.76
CA TYR A 483 1.99 -17.19 -11.57
C TYR A 483 1.92 -16.85 -13.06
N ASP A 484 2.48 -17.72 -13.89
CA ASP A 484 2.20 -17.78 -15.33
C ASP A 484 1.79 -19.21 -15.68
N GLY A 485 0.48 -19.43 -15.85
CA GLY A 485 -0.10 -20.76 -15.77
C GLY A 485 0.10 -21.35 -14.37
N ASP A 486 0.62 -22.57 -14.30
CA ASP A 486 0.92 -23.25 -13.04
C ASP A 486 2.35 -23.01 -12.54
N ASP A 487 3.22 -22.45 -13.37
CA ASP A 487 4.59 -22.12 -12.99
C ASP A 487 4.63 -20.85 -12.13
N LEU A 488 5.45 -20.88 -11.08
CA LEU A 488 5.74 -19.69 -10.29
C LEU A 488 6.95 -18.96 -10.87
N LYS A 489 6.83 -17.66 -11.12
CA LYS A 489 7.87 -16.82 -11.67
C LYS A 489 8.31 -15.74 -10.69
N LEU A 490 9.60 -15.42 -10.76
CA LEU A 490 10.20 -14.31 -10.05
C LEU A 490 10.92 -13.39 -11.04
N ASP A 491 10.43 -12.16 -11.18
CA ASP A 491 11.12 -11.11 -11.92
C ASP A 491 12.08 -10.35 -10.98
N ILE A 492 13.28 -10.07 -11.50
CA ILE A 492 14.35 -9.33 -10.82
C ILE A 492 14.95 -8.36 -11.84
N THR A 493 15.15 -7.10 -11.44
CA THR A 493 15.81 -6.11 -12.30
C THR A 493 17.21 -5.81 -11.78
N PHE A 494 18.18 -5.73 -12.69
CA PHE A 494 19.55 -5.36 -12.41
C PHE A 494 19.86 -3.95 -12.90
N THR A 495 20.90 -3.32 -12.35
CA THR A 495 21.30 -1.93 -12.71
C THR A 495 21.83 -1.78 -14.14
N ARG A 496 22.15 -2.89 -14.80
CA ARG A 496 22.74 -3.03 -16.14
C ARG A 496 22.38 -4.41 -16.67
N ALA A 497 22.38 -4.56 -17.99
CA ALA A 497 22.16 -5.84 -18.67
C ALA A 497 23.08 -6.98 -18.19
N LEU A 498 22.51 -8.18 -18.15
CA LEU A 498 23.26 -9.42 -17.97
C LEU A 498 23.70 -9.99 -19.32
N ASP A 499 24.74 -10.82 -19.32
CA ASP A 499 25.22 -11.52 -20.52
C ASP A 499 25.09 -13.03 -20.35
N THR A 500 25.83 -13.60 -19.39
CA THR A 500 25.75 -15.02 -19.06
C THR A 500 24.96 -15.22 -17.77
N VAL A 501 23.99 -16.14 -17.77
CA VAL A 501 23.19 -16.51 -16.59
C VAL A 501 23.37 -17.98 -16.27
N ASN A 502 23.75 -18.26 -15.03
CA ASN A 502 23.70 -19.60 -14.47
C ASN A 502 22.61 -19.67 -13.39
N VAL A 503 21.56 -20.44 -13.65
CA VAL A 503 20.41 -20.60 -12.76
C VAL A 503 20.82 -21.08 -11.36
N SER A 504 21.89 -21.87 -11.22
CA SER A 504 22.35 -22.37 -9.92
C SER A 504 22.94 -21.29 -9.02
N ASP A 505 23.30 -20.13 -9.57
CA ASP A 505 23.80 -18.98 -8.79
C ASP A 505 22.66 -18.30 -8.00
N PHE A 506 21.41 -18.68 -8.25
CA PHE A 506 20.23 -18.06 -7.64
C PHE A 506 19.48 -19.03 -6.74
N ALA A 507 18.91 -18.51 -5.67
CA ALA A 507 17.90 -19.17 -4.87
C ALA A 507 16.82 -18.17 -4.44
N PHE A 508 15.59 -18.65 -4.30
CA PHE A 508 14.47 -17.85 -3.80
C PHE A 508 13.72 -18.65 -2.74
N GLY A 509 13.50 -18.07 -1.56
CA GLY A 509 12.93 -18.81 -0.43
C GLY A 509 13.76 -20.05 -0.05
N GLY A 510 15.07 -20.02 -0.32
CA GLY A 510 16.00 -21.12 -0.08
C GLY A 510 16.00 -22.25 -1.11
N VAL A 511 15.21 -22.16 -2.18
CA VAL A 511 15.18 -23.18 -3.26
C VAL A 511 15.76 -22.65 -4.55
N GLN A 512 16.42 -23.53 -5.31
CA GLN A 512 16.98 -23.16 -6.63
C GLN A 512 15.90 -23.20 -7.73
N PRO A 513 15.90 -22.24 -8.67
CA PRO A 513 14.97 -22.23 -9.79
C PRO A 513 15.18 -23.43 -10.72
N SER A 514 14.13 -23.78 -11.47
CA SER A 514 14.18 -24.81 -12.50
C SER A 514 14.80 -24.29 -13.80
N ASN A 515 14.57 -23.01 -14.12
CA ASN A 515 15.12 -22.36 -15.30
C ASN A 515 15.16 -20.83 -15.10
N ALA A 516 15.74 -20.10 -16.07
CA ALA A 516 15.65 -18.66 -16.13
C ALA A 516 15.49 -18.16 -17.58
N THR A 517 14.90 -16.98 -17.74
CA THR A 517 14.89 -16.23 -19.00
C THR A 517 15.45 -14.84 -18.76
N LEU A 518 16.23 -14.35 -19.72
CA LEU A 518 16.89 -13.06 -19.65
C LEU A 518 16.35 -12.11 -20.72
N ASN A 519 16.07 -10.87 -20.34
CA ASN A 519 15.78 -9.77 -21.25
C ASN A 519 16.50 -8.51 -20.78
N GLY A 520 17.68 -8.24 -21.33
CA GLY A 520 18.53 -7.12 -20.94
C GLY A 520 18.90 -7.15 -19.46
N SER A 521 18.42 -6.18 -18.69
CA SER A 521 18.64 -6.08 -17.25
C SER A 521 17.60 -6.84 -16.41
N LYS A 522 16.55 -7.39 -17.03
CA LYS A 522 15.50 -8.14 -16.37
C LYS A 522 15.75 -9.64 -16.45
N LEU A 523 15.86 -10.28 -15.29
CA LEU A 523 15.96 -11.73 -15.13
C LEU A 523 14.64 -12.27 -14.59
N THR A 524 14.08 -13.27 -15.25
CA THR A 524 12.93 -14.03 -14.75
C THR A 524 13.37 -15.44 -14.37
N LEU A 525 13.33 -15.76 -13.08
CA LEU A 525 13.55 -17.10 -12.56
C LEU A 525 12.24 -17.88 -12.59
N ILE A 526 12.29 -19.14 -12.99
CA ILE A 526 11.10 -19.98 -13.21
C ILE A 526 11.19 -21.20 -12.30
N PHE A 527 10.16 -21.41 -11.48
CA PHE A 527 9.94 -22.60 -10.68
C PHE A 527 8.81 -23.40 -11.33
N LYS A 528 9.16 -24.55 -11.92
CA LYS A 528 8.20 -25.38 -12.65
C LYS A 528 7.20 -26.04 -11.71
N ASP A 529 5.95 -26.11 -12.14
CA ASP A 529 4.94 -26.87 -11.41
C ASP A 529 5.38 -28.34 -11.22
N GLY A 530 5.08 -28.89 -10.05
CA GLY A 530 5.46 -30.26 -9.67
C GLY A 530 6.96 -30.51 -9.48
N ALA A 531 7.85 -29.51 -9.65
CA ALA A 531 9.28 -29.72 -9.48
C ALA A 531 9.62 -30.11 -8.03
N PRO A 532 10.24 -31.29 -7.79
CA PRO A 532 10.50 -31.75 -6.44
C PRO A 532 11.56 -30.90 -5.74
N ALA A 533 11.36 -30.62 -4.45
CA ALA A 533 12.41 -30.07 -3.61
C ALA A 533 13.43 -31.14 -3.22
N THR A 534 14.69 -30.74 -3.09
CA THR A 534 15.77 -31.61 -2.61
C THR A 534 15.63 -31.86 -1.10
N ALA A 535 16.22 -32.94 -0.59
CA ALA A 535 16.21 -33.23 0.84
C ALA A 535 16.81 -32.09 1.70
N ALA A 536 17.82 -31.38 1.19
CA ALA A 536 18.41 -30.23 1.87
C ALA A 536 17.46 -29.03 1.92
N GLU A 537 16.78 -28.72 0.80
CA GLU A 537 15.76 -27.68 0.74
C GLU A 537 14.59 -27.98 1.71
N ILE A 538 14.11 -29.23 1.76
CA ILE A 538 13.05 -29.67 2.67
C ILE A 538 13.47 -29.53 4.13
N ALA A 539 14.70 -29.95 4.46
CA ALA A 539 15.20 -29.88 5.83
C ALA A 539 15.38 -28.43 6.32
N ALA A 540 15.77 -27.52 5.42
CA ALA A 540 15.93 -26.10 5.74
C ALA A 540 14.58 -25.37 5.89
N HIS A 541 13.55 -25.83 5.17
CA HIS A 541 12.24 -25.17 5.11
C HIS A 541 11.08 -26.16 5.29
N PRO A 542 10.91 -26.75 6.50
CA PRO A 542 9.80 -27.65 6.76
C PRO A 542 8.46 -26.91 6.72
N ILE A 543 7.46 -27.52 6.06
CA ILE A 543 6.10 -26.98 5.97
C ILE A 543 5.20 -27.70 6.97
N ALA A 544 4.76 -26.98 8.00
CA ALA A 544 3.83 -27.46 9.02
C ALA A 544 2.56 -26.60 9.03
N TYR A 545 1.44 -27.24 9.34
CA TYR A 545 0.15 -26.60 9.47
C TYR A 545 -0.30 -26.58 10.94
N VAL A 546 -1.25 -25.69 11.26
CA VAL A 546 -1.74 -25.51 12.65
C VAL A 546 -2.37 -26.78 13.22
N ASN A 547 -2.90 -27.66 12.37
CA ASN A 547 -3.47 -28.95 12.78
C ASN A 547 -2.42 -30.04 13.07
N GLY A 548 -1.12 -29.70 13.07
CA GLY A 548 -0.03 -30.64 13.33
C GLY A 548 0.33 -31.55 12.15
N LYS A 549 -0.33 -31.41 11.00
CA LYS A 549 0.08 -32.10 9.77
C LYS A 549 1.26 -31.36 9.12
N ASN A 550 2.07 -32.11 8.37
CA ASN A 550 3.24 -31.58 7.68
C ASN A 550 3.22 -32.02 6.21
N ASN A 551 3.72 -31.18 5.30
CA ASN A 551 4.04 -31.61 3.94
C ASN A 551 5.46 -32.18 3.93
N SER A 552 5.58 -33.52 3.96
CA SER A 552 6.88 -34.20 4.00
C SER A 552 7.55 -34.34 2.64
N ASN A 553 6.83 -34.13 1.53
CA ASN A 553 7.35 -34.23 0.16
C ASN A 553 6.94 -32.98 -0.65
N PRO A 554 7.33 -31.77 -0.22
CA PRO A 554 6.92 -30.55 -0.90
C PRO A 554 7.63 -30.39 -2.25
N THR A 555 6.95 -29.73 -3.17
CA THR A 555 7.57 -29.16 -4.36
C THR A 555 8.38 -27.92 -4.00
N LYS A 556 9.19 -27.42 -4.94
CA LYS A 556 9.88 -26.13 -4.76
C LYS A 556 8.89 -24.97 -4.60
N ILE A 557 7.79 -25.00 -5.33
CA ILE A 557 6.72 -23.98 -5.22
C ILE A 557 6.10 -24.03 -3.83
N ASP A 558 5.81 -25.21 -3.27
CA ASP A 558 5.25 -25.34 -1.91
C ASP A 558 6.16 -24.66 -0.87
N ILE A 559 7.48 -24.87 -0.95
CA ILE A 559 8.44 -24.24 -0.03
C ILE A 559 8.41 -22.72 -0.14
N ILE A 560 8.39 -22.18 -1.36
CA ILE A 560 8.31 -20.73 -1.60
C ILE A 560 6.98 -20.19 -1.07
N LYS A 561 5.86 -20.80 -1.46
CA LYS A 561 4.51 -20.36 -1.09
C LYS A 561 4.30 -20.40 0.42
N SER A 562 4.83 -21.40 1.11
CA SER A 562 4.73 -21.50 2.58
C SER A 562 5.36 -20.32 3.33
N GLN A 563 6.32 -19.63 2.70
CA GLN A 563 6.93 -18.40 3.23
C GLN A 563 6.18 -17.14 2.78
N GLY A 564 5.44 -17.22 1.66
CA GLY A 564 4.71 -16.10 1.07
C GLY A 564 5.63 -14.95 0.70
N GLN A 565 5.20 -13.72 1.00
CA GLN A 565 5.99 -12.51 0.81
C GLN A 565 7.24 -12.40 1.71
N ASN A 566 7.44 -13.33 2.66
CA ASN A 566 8.67 -13.40 3.45
C ASN A 566 9.80 -14.18 2.76
N ALA A 567 9.52 -14.83 1.64
CA ALA A 567 10.56 -15.45 0.83
C ALA A 567 11.60 -14.40 0.38
N LYS A 568 12.87 -14.79 0.32
CA LYS A 568 13.98 -13.89 -0.04
C LYS A 568 14.76 -14.39 -1.23
N LEU A 569 15.20 -13.46 -2.06
CA LEU A 569 16.20 -13.68 -3.10
C LEU A 569 17.59 -13.81 -2.46
N ALA A 570 18.33 -14.81 -2.90
CA ALA A 570 19.75 -14.97 -2.62
C ALA A 570 20.51 -15.18 -3.94
N ILE A 571 21.69 -14.57 -4.03
CA ILE A 571 22.59 -14.67 -5.18
C ILE A 571 23.96 -15.09 -4.65
N ASN A 572 24.49 -16.19 -5.18
CA ASN A 572 25.84 -16.66 -4.96
C ASN A 572 26.53 -16.82 -6.32
N ALA A 573 26.76 -15.69 -6.99
CA ALA A 573 27.23 -15.67 -8.37
C ALA A 573 28.64 -16.24 -8.51
N THR A 574 28.73 -17.40 -9.15
CA THR A 574 30.00 -18.01 -9.55
C THR A 574 30.32 -17.76 -11.01
N THR A 575 29.29 -17.71 -11.87
CA THR A 575 29.42 -17.69 -13.33
C THR A 575 28.45 -16.75 -14.03
N THR A 576 27.43 -16.26 -13.33
CA THR A 576 26.54 -15.22 -13.85
C THR A 576 27.26 -13.89 -13.92
N THR A 577 27.26 -13.26 -15.10
CA THR A 577 28.00 -12.02 -15.39
C THR A 577 27.15 -10.98 -16.08
N ASP A 578 27.55 -9.72 -15.96
CA ASP A 578 27.14 -8.67 -16.89
C ASP A 578 27.94 -8.73 -18.20
N GLU A 579 27.65 -7.79 -19.10
CA GLU A 579 28.28 -7.66 -20.42
C GLU A 579 29.80 -7.41 -20.37
N THR A 580 30.31 -6.90 -19.24
CA THR A 580 31.75 -6.74 -19.02
C THR A 580 32.45 -8.06 -18.66
N GLY A 581 31.68 -9.13 -18.42
CA GLY A 581 32.18 -10.40 -17.91
C GLY A 581 32.43 -10.39 -16.40
N ALA A 582 32.09 -9.31 -15.69
CA ALA A 582 32.19 -9.27 -14.23
C ALA A 582 31.00 -9.94 -13.58
N ARG A 583 31.26 -10.67 -12.49
CA ARG A 583 30.22 -11.39 -11.75
C ARG A 583 29.23 -10.42 -11.11
N VAL A 584 27.97 -10.82 -11.09
CA VAL A 584 26.90 -10.00 -10.52
C VAL A 584 26.94 -10.00 -8.99
N SER A 585 26.54 -8.88 -8.38
CA SER A 585 26.40 -8.77 -6.91
C SER A 585 27.63 -9.27 -6.15
N ILE A 586 28.82 -8.77 -6.51
CA ILE A 586 30.08 -8.99 -5.77
C ILE A 586 30.62 -7.68 -5.24
N ASN A 587 31.33 -7.73 -4.12
CA ASN A 587 32.09 -6.60 -3.60
C ASN A 587 33.33 -6.36 -4.47
N ALA A 588 33.97 -5.19 -4.32
CA ALA A 588 35.18 -4.83 -5.08
C ALA A 588 36.37 -5.79 -4.83
N ASP A 589 36.37 -6.53 -3.72
CA ASP A 589 37.37 -7.56 -3.41
C ASP A 589 37.08 -8.93 -4.07
N GLY A 590 35.97 -9.04 -4.80
CA GLY A 590 35.54 -10.27 -5.48
C GLY A 590 34.74 -11.25 -4.62
N SER A 591 34.45 -10.93 -3.36
CA SER A 591 33.54 -11.72 -2.52
C SER A 591 32.07 -11.49 -2.89
N PRO A 592 31.14 -12.44 -2.68
CA PRO A 592 29.71 -12.21 -2.86
C PRO A 592 29.21 -11.03 -2.03
N ALA A 593 28.49 -10.10 -2.66
CA ALA A 593 27.85 -9.00 -1.98
C ALA A 593 26.63 -9.50 -1.22
N THR A 594 26.41 -8.97 -0.01
CA THR A 594 25.16 -9.21 0.71
C THR A 594 24.10 -8.29 0.14
N LEU A 595 23.01 -8.85 -0.39
CA LEU A 595 21.87 -8.07 -0.84
C LEU A 595 21.26 -7.30 0.35
N SER A 596 20.93 -6.04 0.12
CA SER A 596 20.16 -5.25 1.09
C SER A 596 18.74 -5.82 1.25
N THR A 597 18.03 -5.36 2.28
CA THR A 597 16.61 -5.74 2.47
C THR A 597 15.79 -5.39 1.22
N ALA A 598 15.91 -4.17 0.70
CA ALA A 598 15.14 -3.72 -0.47
C ALA A 598 15.48 -4.49 -1.77
N GLN A 599 16.66 -5.12 -1.86
CA GLN A 599 17.06 -5.93 -3.01
C GLN A 599 16.62 -7.40 -2.89
N SER A 600 16.37 -7.89 -1.68
CA SER A 600 16.16 -9.33 -1.42
C SER A 600 14.72 -9.69 -1.06
N THR A 601 13.94 -8.78 -0.47
CA THR A 601 12.55 -9.05 -0.07
C THR A 601 11.59 -8.91 -1.24
N VAL A 602 10.50 -9.69 -1.23
CA VAL A 602 9.43 -9.52 -2.22
C VAL A 602 8.81 -8.14 -2.09
N TYR A 603 8.86 -7.39 -3.19
CA TYR A 603 8.23 -6.09 -3.27
C TYR A 603 6.77 -6.19 -3.69
N ASP A 604 6.51 -6.91 -4.79
CA ASP A 604 5.17 -7.13 -5.38
C ASP A 604 4.85 -8.63 -5.37
N TYR A 605 3.88 -9.06 -4.56
CA TYR A 605 3.47 -10.45 -4.43
C TYR A 605 2.07 -10.66 -5.01
N GLN A 606 2.01 -11.23 -6.21
CA GLN A 606 0.77 -11.45 -6.98
C GLN A 606 0.36 -12.92 -7.06
N ALA A 607 1.07 -13.80 -6.36
CA ALA A 607 0.76 -15.23 -6.36
C ALA A 607 -0.37 -15.52 -5.36
N ASP A 608 -1.60 -15.64 -5.84
CA ASP A 608 -2.77 -15.91 -5.00
C ASP A 608 -2.59 -17.15 -4.11
N PRO A 609 -3.15 -17.17 -2.89
CA PRO A 609 -3.20 -18.38 -2.07
C PRO A 609 -3.96 -19.50 -2.80
N LYS A 610 -3.48 -20.74 -2.68
CA LYS A 610 -4.22 -21.93 -3.12
C LYS A 610 -4.51 -22.85 -1.93
N THR A 611 -5.57 -23.63 -2.00
CA THR A 611 -5.90 -24.59 -0.93
C THR A 611 -4.87 -25.72 -0.92
N ALA A 612 -4.39 -26.08 0.27
CA ALA A 612 -3.55 -27.25 0.48
C ALA A 612 -4.43 -28.41 0.96
N SER A 613 -5.45 -28.76 0.17
CA SER A 613 -6.60 -29.58 0.62
C SER A 613 -6.25 -30.96 1.17
N ASN A 614 -5.11 -31.53 0.76
CA ASN A 614 -4.62 -32.82 1.26
C ASN A 614 -4.34 -32.79 2.78
N TYR A 615 -4.13 -31.60 3.34
CA TYR A 615 -3.86 -31.40 4.76
C TYR A 615 -5.07 -30.88 5.54
N TRP A 616 -6.25 -30.80 4.93
CA TRP A 616 -7.46 -30.50 5.67
C TRP A 616 -7.74 -31.57 6.73
N SER A 617 -8.30 -31.17 7.86
CA SER A 617 -8.66 -32.09 8.94
C SER A 617 -9.83 -31.57 9.75
N ALA A 618 -10.49 -32.49 10.46
CA ALA A 618 -11.56 -32.15 11.38
C ALA A 618 -11.38 -32.96 12.67
N ILE A 619 -11.61 -32.32 13.81
CA ILE A 619 -11.50 -32.94 15.14
C ILE A 619 -12.80 -32.70 15.89
N LYS A 620 -13.31 -33.70 16.58
CA LYS A 620 -14.44 -33.58 17.49
C LYS A 620 -14.00 -33.87 18.91
N ALA A 621 -14.04 -32.87 19.77
CA ALA A 621 -13.78 -32.99 21.20
C ALA A 621 -15.09 -32.94 22.02
N ALA A 622 -14.99 -33.22 23.32
CA ALA A 622 -16.12 -33.21 24.25
C ALA A 622 -16.85 -31.86 24.29
N ASN A 623 -16.13 -30.75 24.12
CA ASN A 623 -16.66 -29.39 24.25
C ASN A 623 -16.93 -28.69 22.90
N GLY A 624 -16.73 -29.38 21.78
CA GLY A 624 -16.90 -28.80 20.44
C GLY A 624 -16.02 -29.48 19.39
N GLY A 625 -16.16 -29.08 18.14
CA GLY A 625 -15.37 -29.55 17.01
C GLY A 625 -14.65 -28.42 16.30
N GLU A 626 -13.59 -28.77 15.57
CA GLU A 626 -12.81 -27.84 14.77
C GLU A 626 -12.62 -28.42 13.36
N VAL A 627 -12.70 -27.58 12.35
CA VAL A 627 -12.32 -27.89 10.96
C VAL A 627 -11.18 -26.97 10.56
N PHE A 628 -10.10 -27.58 10.09
CA PHE A 628 -8.86 -26.91 9.69
C PHE A 628 -8.74 -26.95 8.17
N LEU A 629 -8.86 -25.79 7.54
CA LEU A 629 -8.67 -25.61 6.10
C LEU A 629 -7.31 -24.96 5.86
N THR A 630 -6.38 -25.74 5.33
CA THR A 630 -5.00 -25.33 5.07
C THR A 630 -4.84 -24.75 3.68
N PHE A 631 -3.94 -23.79 3.56
CA PHE A 631 -3.54 -23.08 2.34
C PHE A 631 -2.02 -23.20 2.15
N ASP A 632 -1.56 -23.01 0.93
CA ASP A 632 -0.14 -23.06 0.58
C ASP A 632 0.64 -21.83 1.05
N THR A 633 -0.05 -20.73 1.41
CA THR A 633 0.54 -19.41 1.68
C THR A 633 0.09 -18.86 3.03
N PRO A 634 0.95 -18.16 3.78
CA PRO A 634 0.54 -17.40 4.97
C PRO A 634 -0.55 -16.37 4.66
N LEU A 635 -1.56 -16.32 5.52
CA LEU A 635 -2.78 -15.55 5.32
C LEU A 635 -2.82 -14.36 6.29
N ASP A 636 -3.47 -13.27 5.88
CA ASP A 636 -3.75 -12.14 6.77
C ASP A 636 -4.80 -12.55 7.82
N PRO A 637 -4.48 -12.43 9.14
CA PRO A 637 -5.44 -12.66 10.21
C PRO A 637 -6.72 -11.80 10.09
N ASN A 638 -6.62 -10.65 9.42
CA ASN A 638 -7.71 -9.69 9.23
C ASN A 638 -8.35 -9.76 7.84
N SER A 639 -8.15 -10.88 7.12
CA SER A 639 -8.61 -11.10 5.75
C SER A 639 -10.13 -10.95 5.53
N GLY A 640 -10.93 -10.89 6.60
CA GLY A 640 -12.36 -10.63 6.53
C GLY A 640 -13.21 -11.89 6.37
N ILE A 641 -12.61 -13.07 6.55
CA ILE A 641 -13.29 -14.36 6.45
C ILE A 641 -14.43 -14.47 7.47
N LYS A 642 -15.54 -15.08 7.03
CA LYS A 642 -16.76 -15.25 7.81
C LYS A 642 -17.05 -16.72 8.08
N THR A 643 -17.84 -16.99 9.11
CA THR A 643 -18.25 -18.35 9.49
C THR A 643 -19.07 -19.04 8.40
N ASP A 644 -19.69 -18.29 7.49
CA ASP A 644 -20.50 -18.80 6.40
C ASP A 644 -19.79 -18.75 5.04
N ASP A 645 -18.53 -18.35 4.95
CA ASP A 645 -17.78 -18.35 3.68
C ASP A 645 -17.52 -19.78 3.15
N PHE A 646 -17.60 -20.77 4.04
CA PHE A 646 -17.56 -22.18 3.71
C PHE A 646 -18.86 -22.86 4.15
N THR A 647 -19.28 -23.86 3.38
CA THR A 647 -20.41 -24.73 3.75
C THR A 647 -19.86 -25.99 4.38
N PHE A 648 -20.42 -26.38 5.53
CA PHE A 648 -20.12 -27.62 6.22
C PHE A 648 -21.38 -28.47 6.28
N THR A 649 -21.32 -29.69 5.76
CA THR A 649 -22.47 -30.60 5.73
C THR A 649 -22.08 -31.90 6.44
N GLY A 650 -22.88 -32.32 7.43
CA GLY A 650 -22.67 -33.55 8.17
C GLY A 650 -23.07 -34.80 7.39
N SER A 651 -22.85 -35.96 8.00
CA SER A 651 -23.02 -37.27 7.35
C SER A 651 -24.45 -37.62 6.92
N ASN A 652 -25.44 -36.92 7.47
CA ASN A 652 -26.85 -37.05 7.12
C ASN A 652 -27.33 -35.99 6.10
N GLY A 653 -26.41 -35.21 5.52
CA GLY A 653 -26.74 -34.13 4.60
C GLY A 653 -27.18 -32.83 5.29
N THR A 654 -27.16 -32.76 6.62
CA THR A 654 -27.55 -31.58 7.36
C THR A 654 -26.42 -30.56 7.41
N ASP A 655 -26.73 -29.29 7.11
CA ASP A 655 -25.79 -28.20 7.25
C ASP A 655 -25.46 -27.90 8.71
N ILE A 656 -24.18 -27.66 8.96
CA ILE A 656 -23.59 -27.33 10.26
C ILE A 656 -22.98 -25.93 10.12
N LEU A 657 -23.48 -24.97 10.88
CA LEU A 657 -22.96 -23.61 10.84
C LEU A 657 -21.75 -23.50 11.75
N ALA A 658 -20.69 -22.80 11.37
CA ALA A 658 -19.59 -22.54 12.31
C ALA A 658 -19.97 -21.42 13.30
N ASP A 659 -19.56 -21.55 14.57
CA ASP A 659 -19.77 -20.51 15.58
C ASP A 659 -18.73 -19.39 15.47
N SER A 660 -17.50 -19.74 15.10
CA SER A 660 -16.41 -18.79 14.92
C SER A 660 -15.42 -19.28 13.87
N VAL A 661 -14.68 -18.33 13.31
CA VAL A 661 -13.60 -18.59 12.37
C VAL A 661 -12.39 -17.75 12.76
N THR A 662 -11.20 -18.34 12.67
CA THR A 662 -9.93 -17.63 12.89
C THR A 662 -8.93 -18.04 11.84
N VAL A 663 -8.06 -17.11 11.45
CA VAL A 663 -6.92 -17.39 10.56
C VAL A 663 -5.65 -17.44 11.41
N SER A 664 -4.87 -18.50 11.24
CA SER A 664 -3.60 -18.71 11.94
C SER A 664 -2.57 -19.26 10.96
N GLY A 665 -1.54 -18.45 10.67
CA GLY A 665 -0.54 -18.77 9.66
C GLY A 665 -1.19 -19.00 8.29
N ASN A 666 -0.99 -20.18 7.73
CA ASN A 666 -1.58 -20.63 6.47
C ASN A 666 -2.86 -21.47 6.66
N THR A 667 -3.50 -21.41 7.83
CA THR A 667 -4.65 -22.26 8.17
C THR A 667 -5.84 -21.42 8.63
N VAL A 668 -7.01 -21.72 8.08
CA VAL A 668 -8.29 -21.22 8.57
C VAL A 668 -8.91 -22.28 9.49
N VAL A 669 -9.29 -21.87 10.69
CA VAL A 669 -9.87 -22.74 11.72
C VAL A 669 -11.31 -22.33 11.98
N PHE A 670 -12.25 -23.22 11.65
CA PHE A 670 -13.67 -23.08 11.97
C PHE A 670 -13.99 -23.87 13.23
N LYS A 671 -14.67 -23.24 14.19
CA LYS A 671 -15.04 -23.87 15.46
C LYS A 671 -16.55 -24.07 15.55
N PHE A 672 -16.93 -25.22 16.11
CA PHE A 672 -18.29 -25.68 16.27
C PHE A 672 -18.52 -26.03 17.74
N ASN A 673 -19.25 -25.21 18.48
CA ASN A 673 -19.57 -25.45 19.88
C ASN A 673 -20.51 -26.65 20.01
N ALA A 674 -20.39 -27.38 21.12
CA ALA A 674 -21.29 -28.52 21.39
C ALA A 674 -22.78 -28.13 21.46
N THR A 675 -23.07 -26.85 21.74
CA THR A 675 -24.41 -26.26 21.78
C THR A 675 -24.94 -25.82 20.42
N ASN A 676 -24.13 -25.92 19.36
CA ASN A 676 -24.52 -25.48 18.03
C ASN A 676 -25.67 -26.33 17.46
N LYS A 677 -26.58 -25.66 16.75
CA LYS A 677 -27.67 -26.30 16.01
C LYS A 677 -27.08 -27.28 14.99
N ASN A 678 -27.50 -28.54 15.07
CA ASN A 678 -27.02 -29.64 14.23
C ASN A 678 -25.58 -30.09 14.51
N TYR A 679 -24.95 -29.72 15.63
CA TYR A 679 -23.64 -30.28 16.04
C TYR A 679 -23.67 -31.82 16.14
N ALA A 680 -24.83 -32.40 16.43
CA ALA A 680 -25.03 -33.85 16.41
C ALA A 680 -24.74 -34.50 15.04
N ALA A 681 -24.76 -33.75 13.94
CA ALA A 681 -24.38 -34.23 12.61
C ALA A 681 -22.85 -34.23 12.38
N PHE A 682 -22.08 -33.49 13.19
CA PHE A 682 -20.61 -33.47 13.17
C PHE A 682 -20.08 -34.76 13.82
N THR A 683 -19.99 -35.86 13.06
CA THR A 683 -19.70 -37.20 13.62
C THR A 683 -18.54 -37.88 12.92
N SER A 684 -18.80 -38.68 11.88
CA SER A 684 -17.78 -39.49 11.20
C SER A 684 -17.02 -38.70 10.13
N TYR A 685 -17.73 -37.85 9.40
CA TYR A 685 -17.15 -36.99 8.39
C TYR A 685 -17.91 -35.67 8.32
N VAL A 686 -17.23 -34.67 7.75
CA VAL A 686 -17.81 -33.39 7.37
C VAL A 686 -17.44 -33.11 5.93
N ASP A 687 -18.42 -32.67 5.17
CA ASP A 687 -18.23 -32.25 3.80
C ASP A 687 -18.06 -30.74 3.74
N VAL A 688 -17.03 -30.29 3.04
CA VAL A 688 -16.65 -28.88 2.97
C VAL A 688 -16.62 -28.42 1.52
N ARG A 689 -17.11 -27.20 1.27
CA ARG A 689 -16.90 -26.46 0.02
C ARG A 689 -16.80 -24.97 0.27
N ALA A 690 -15.96 -24.29 -0.50
CA ALA A 690 -15.86 -22.84 -0.52
C ALA A 690 -17.06 -22.22 -1.24
N LYS A 691 -17.54 -21.07 -0.77
CA LYS A 691 -18.41 -20.19 -1.57
C LYS A 691 -17.56 -19.35 -2.52
N SER A 692 -18.14 -18.91 -3.64
CA SER A 692 -17.46 -17.97 -4.55
C SER A 692 -17.21 -16.59 -3.94
N SER A 693 -17.89 -16.25 -2.85
CA SER A 693 -17.79 -14.96 -2.15
C SER A 693 -16.75 -14.93 -1.03
N VAL A 694 -15.95 -16.00 -0.84
CA VAL A 694 -14.95 -16.06 0.24
C VAL A 694 -14.00 -14.87 0.13
N SER A 695 -13.82 -14.17 1.25
CA SER A 695 -12.82 -13.10 1.35
C SER A 695 -11.63 -13.60 2.16
N LEU A 696 -10.58 -13.99 1.45
CA LEU A 696 -9.32 -14.43 2.05
C LEU A 696 -8.15 -13.84 1.26
N ARG A 697 -7.09 -13.41 1.94
CA ARG A 697 -5.95 -12.75 1.32
C ARG A 697 -4.64 -13.08 2.03
N THR A 698 -3.53 -12.92 1.32
CA THR A 698 -2.18 -13.02 1.91
C THR A 698 -1.94 -11.89 2.90
N LEU A 699 -0.86 -11.99 3.67
CA LEU A 699 -0.26 -10.83 4.32
C LEU A 699 0.15 -9.75 3.28
N LYS A 700 0.36 -8.51 3.75
CA LYS A 700 0.78 -7.41 2.87
C LYS A 700 2.22 -7.60 2.39
N ASP A 701 2.47 -7.38 1.11
CA ASP A 701 3.81 -7.23 0.57
C ASP A 701 4.41 -5.85 0.92
N VAL A 702 5.65 -5.59 0.46
CA VAL A 702 6.33 -4.32 0.74
C VAL A 702 5.67 -3.16 -0.02
N ASP A 703 5.06 -3.41 -1.18
CA ASP A 703 4.24 -2.45 -1.91
C ASP A 703 2.90 -2.13 -1.21
N GLY A 704 2.55 -2.90 -0.18
CA GLY A 704 1.36 -2.71 0.64
C GLY A 704 0.09 -3.37 0.09
N ASN A 705 0.24 -4.20 -0.94
CA ASN A 705 -0.84 -4.96 -1.57
C ASN A 705 -0.99 -6.34 -0.95
N ASN A 706 -2.10 -7.00 -1.27
CA ASN A 706 -2.37 -8.38 -0.91
C ASN A 706 -2.78 -9.17 -2.16
N ALA A 707 -2.35 -10.42 -2.27
CA ALA A 707 -2.93 -11.36 -3.23
C ALA A 707 -4.20 -11.98 -2.63
N CYS A 708 -5.23 -12.20 -3.45
CA CYS A 708 -6.56 -12.62 -2.98
C CYS A 708 -6.83 -14.07 -3.37
N TYR A 709 -7.30 -14.87 -2.42
CA TYR A 709 -7.75 -16.22 -2.73
C TYR A 709 -8.99 -16.17 -3.62
N VAL A 710 -8.90 -16.83 -4.77
CA VAL A 710 -10.03 -17.08 -5.66
C VAL A 710 -10.31 -18.59 -5.64
N PRO A 711 -11.48 -19.03 -5.15
CA PRO A 711 -11.81 -20.45 -5.11
C PRO A 711 -11.72 -21.10 -6.49
N SER A 712 -10.98 -22.20 -6.58
CA SER A 712 -10.92 -22.99 -7.81
C SER A 712 -12.21 -23.81 -8.02
N ASN A 713 -12.34 -24.39 -9.21
CA ASN A 713 -13.42 -25.34 -9.52
C ASN A 713 -13.45 -26.55 -8.57
N ASP A 714 -12.31 -26.92 -7.99
CA ASP A 714 -12.25 -28.04 -7.04
C ASP A 714 -12.55 -27.60 -5.60
N ASP A 715 -12.38 -26.32 -5.28
CA ASP A 715 -12.71 -25.79 -3.96
C ASP A 715 -14.20 -25.57 -3.76
N ILE A 716 -14.93 -25.26 -4.84
CA ILE A 716 -16.40 -25.15 -4.83
C ILE A 716 -17.10 -26.52 -4.85
N LYS A 717 -16.37 -27.59 -5.18
CA LYS A 717 -16.87 -28.97 -5.10
C LYS A 717 -16.82 -29.47 -3.66
N LYS A 718 -17.70 -30.43 -3.39
CA LYS A 718 -17.80 -31.12 -2.10
C LYS A 718 -16.51 -31.91 -1.83
N ARG A 719 -15.82 -31.63 -0.73
CA ARG A 719 -14.68 -32.42 -0.22
C ARG A 719 -15.00 -33.03 1.13
N THR A 720 -14.88 -34.34 1.25
CA THR A 720 -15.16 -35.06 2.49
C THR A 720 -13.90 -35.14 3.37
N ILE A 721 -14.03 -34.72 4.62
CA ILE A 721 -12.98 -34.81 5.64
C ILE A 721 -13.44 -35.78 6.73
N THR A 722 -12.63 -36.79 7.03
CA THR A 722 -12.86 -37.67 8.19
C THR A 722 -12.60 -36.91 9.48
N ILE A 723 -13.52 -37.05 10.44
CA ILE A 723 -13.40 -36.43 11.75
C ILE A 723 -12.67 -37.38 12.70
N SER A 724 -11.56 -36.94 13.28
CA SER A 724 -10.92 -37.64 14.40
C SER A 724 -11.62 -37.31 15.72
N GLN A 725 -11.79 -38.30 16.59
CA GLN A 725 -12.36 -38.14 17.93
C GLN A 725 -11.28 -37.93 19.00
#